data_AF-A0A5C6CAT5-F1
#
_entry.id   AF-A0A5C6CAT5-F1
#
_cell.length_a   1.000
_cell.length_b   1.000
_cell.length_c   1.000
_cell.angle_alpha   90.00
_cell.angle_beta   90.00
_cell.angle_gamma   90.00
#
_symmetry.space_group_name_H-M   'P 1'
#
loop_
_entity.id
_entity.type
_entity.pdbx_description
1 polymer ?
#
loop_
_entity_poly.entity_id
_entity_poly.type
_entity_poly.pdbx_seq_one_letter_code
_entity_poly.pdbx_strand_id
1 'polypeptide(L)'
;MLKIADVTLDELATRLRNEGIGLRFGPYTFRIQSELPLIAQAVHVLHGDHPLVPPYEFSDFRMRLDPRFERGRRMVVATVNGHIWQAWPRRLTVAGMEWVCSWCFFRASHRHLAIHGASALIPGSENQTLVFPGNSGAGKSTLASTLMMCGWGLLSDEISMFDLDDLTLTALGRPTILKGHSLELISERYGSDAVFGPYGRIVDPPVQIAHLRSTAKSHALRGKSFSPAAIVFPRRGPGQRLELKPVTPGGLFTRLNQFGINYRQLGESGFQATVRLAKHVPAFELFYDEAADAERFLRDHDWNEVAIAATERSDPKRSVHESPGRNRPCASTAALSAADPVSVCTKVSAAPPRGVAANADIWNEDLTQMIDLLRGRVPLESVSLPQWDALTLVASHTGLLSRVAWRARESAAWEWIPAPARSRLEHEIQSTRFNDITFGFELRQLKTALAAVDDPVVLLKGVAYLAAAMPWAGGRRTNDVDLLVSEAALPRVEAALRRVGYAVDDDLSEADCRYYRRWLHELAPLKHAYRRIEVDVHFRLLPISDPRSFVADELIARSIRLPDSPFSILDRVDRVLHSALNLARTGEFQRAFRDLWDISCMIEQPCDLAGAQSGERSDTAPFDWQELIRRTCELQLGMPVACMLSLAMELLQLDCPAEVIEQMSGGSVQRLRRQWIYRTMRVAAIPAGPDFRSRKRCFALWSLEHYPLPKMRTWLDPLTWTKRIAFTKDD
;
A
#
# COMPACT_ATOMS: atom_id res chain seq x y z
N MET A 1 -34.76 5.98 -2.42
CA MET A 1 -33.55 6.55 -1.77
C MET A 1 -33.11 7.73 -2.61
N LEU A 2 -32.85 8.89 -2.00
CA LEU A 2 -32.40 10.08 -2.72
C LEU A 2 -31.07 9.79 -3.44
N LYS A 3 -30.96 10.11 -4.73
CA LYS A 3 -29.74 9.94 -5.52
C LYS A 3 -28.85 11.18 -5.43
N ILE A 4 -27.58 11.04 -5.78
CA ILE A 4 -26.64 12.17 -5.85
C ILE A 4 -27.10 13.21 -6.88
N ALA A 5 -27.64 12.77 -8.02
CA ALA A 5 -28.14 13.69 -9.05
C ALA A 5 -29.35 14.53 -8.60
N ASP A 6 -30.07 14.09 -7.56
CA ASP A 6 -31.30 14.75 -7.08
C ASP A 6 -31.01 15.98 -6.20
N VAL A 7 -29.77 16.15 -5.73
CA VAL A 7 -29.37 17.32 -4.93
C VAL A 7 -28.66 18.37 -5.77
N THR A 8 -28.63 19.61 -5.26
CA THR A 8 -27.89 20.69 -5.91
C THR A 8 -26.38 20.50 -5.78
N LEU A 9 -25.62 21.08 -6.72
CA LEU A 9 -24.16 21.07 -6.67
C LEU A 9 -23.61 21.73 -5.40
N ASP A 10 -24.25 22.79 -4.90
CA ASP A 10 -23.84 23.50 -3.69
C ASP A 10 -24.04 22.67 -2.43
N GLU A 11 -25.17 21.93 -2.36
CA GLU A 11 -25.41 20.98 -1.27
C GLU A 11 -24.37 19.86 -1.28
N LEU A 12 -24.09 19.27 -2.45
CA LEU A 12 -23.09 18.23 -2.60
C LEU A 12 -21.68 18.73 -2.24
N ALA A 13 -21.31 19.93 -2.70
CA ALA A 13 -20.03 20.56 -2.39
C ALA A 13 -19.87 20.84 -0.88
N THR A 14 -20.96 21.22 -0.21
CA THR A 14 -20.98 21.43 1.24
C THR A 14 -20.76 20.11 1.99
N ARG A 15 -21.45 19.04 1.59
CA ARG A 15 -21.26 17.70 2.18
C ARG A 15 -19.83 17.17 1.98
N LEU A 16 -19.30 17.27 0.76
CA LEU A 16 -17.93 16.85 0.42
C LEU A 16 -16.85 17.59 1.21
N ARG A 17 -17.06 18.88 1.51
CA ARG A 17 -16.10 19.71 2.26
C ARG A 17 -16.07 19.35 3.75
N ASN A 18 -17.23 18.99 4.31
CA ASN A 18 -17.39 18.72 5.73
C ASN A 18 -17.12 17.24 6.04
N GLU A 19 -18.16 16.46 6.32
CA GLU A 19 -18.04 15.06 6.70
C GLU A 19 -17.65 14.14 5.53
N GLY A 20 -17.89 14.58 4.29
CA GLY A 20 -17.75 13.77 3.09
C GLY A 20 -19.05 13.06 2.71
N ILE A 21 -18.96 12.21 1.70
CA ILE A 21 -20.07 11.34 1.27
C ILE A 21 -19.61 9.89 1.21
N GLY A 22 -20.54 8.95 1.41
CA GLY A 22 -20.32 7.54 1.15
C GLY A 22 -20.55 7.20 -0.33
N LEU A 23 -19.59 6.52 -0.96
CA LEU A 23 -19.76 5.86 -2.25
C LEU A 23 -19.41 4.37 -2.12
N ARG A 24 -20.08 3.53 -2.90
CA ARG A 24 -19.76 2.11 -3.00
C ARG A 24 -19.39 1.79 -4.43
N PHE A 25 -18.27 1.11 -4.65
CA PHE A 25 -17.85 0.56 -5.93
C PHE A 25 -17.59 -0.94 -5.77
N GLY A 26 -18.45 -1.76 -6.38
CA GLY A 26 -18.46 -3.20 -6.13
C GLY A 26 -18.57 -3.51 -4.63
N PRO A 27 -17.62 -4.28 -4.06
CA PRO A 27 -17.64 -4.63 -2.64
C PRO A 27 -17.06 -3.53 -1.73
N TYR A 28 -16.44 -2.49 -2.29
CA TYR A 28 -15.67 -1.51 -1.53
C TYR A 28 -16.45 -0.24 -1.24
N THR A 29 -16.26 0.26 -0.02
CA THR A 29 -16.85 1.50 0.48
C THR A 29 -15.82 2.61 0.56
N PHE A 30 -16.22 3.79 0.09
CA PHE A 30 -15.40 4.99 0.05
C PHE A 30 -16.07 6.09 0.85
N ARG A 31 -15.29 6.77 1.68
CA ARG A 31 -15.62 8.11 2.16
C ARG A 31 -14.84 9.10 1.31
N ILE A 32 -15.54 9.89 0.49
CA ILE A 32 -14.93 10.91 -0.36
C ILE A 32 -15.11 12.28 0.28
N GLN A 33 -14.00 13.01 0.41
CA GLN A 33 -13.96 14.38 0.91
C GLN A 33 -13.14 15.26 -0.04
N SER A 34 -13.63 16.48 -0.30
CA SER A 34 -12.89 17.46 -1.10
C SER A 34 -13.49 18.86 -0.93
N GLU A 35 -12.63 19.88 -0.92
CA GLU A 35 -13.06 21.28 -1.04
C GLU A 35 -13.12 21.79 -2.49
N LEU A 36 -12.73 20.96 -3.47
CA LEU A 36 -12.65 21.34 -4.87
C LEU A 36 -14.04 21.30 -5.53
N PRO A 37 -14.55 22.42 -6.07
CA PRO A 37 -15.83 22.43 -6.79
C PRO A 37 -15.86 21.47 -7.99
N LEU A 38 -14.70 21.25 -8.62
CA LEU A 38 -14.55 20.32 -9.74
C LEU A 38 -14.85 18.87 -9.33
N ILE A 39 -14.55 18.47 -8.09
CA ILE A 39 -14.89 17.14 -7.57
C ILE A 39 -16.39 17.03 -7.34
N ALA A 40 -17.03 18.06 -6.78
CA ALA A 40 -18.49 18.07 -6.62
C ALA A 40 -19.20 17.94 -7.97
N GLN A 41 -18.76 18.69 -8.99
CA GLN A 41 -19.27 18.57 -10.36
C GLN A 41 -19.07 17.16 -10.94
N ALA A 42 -17.86 16.60 -10.81
CA ALA A 42 -17.57 15.27 -11.32
C ALA A 42 -18.42 14.18 -10.63
N VAL A 43 -18.55 14.23 -9.30
CA VAL A 43 -19.37 13.30 -8.53
C VAL A 43 -20.85 13.42 -8.91
N HIS A 44 -21.37 14.63 -9.05
CA HIS A 44 -22.77 14.86 -9.45
C HIS A 44 -23.10 14.26 -10.81
N VAL A 45 -22.20 14.45 -11.79
CA VAL A 45 -22.41 13.97 -13.17
C VAL A 45 -22.14 12.47 -13.30
N LEU A 46 -20.97 12.01 -12.85
CA LEU A 46 -20.48 10.65 -13.11
C LEU A 46 -21.07 9.61 -12.16
N HIS A 47 -21.31 10.02 -10.91
CA HIS A 47 -21.82 9.15 -9.85
C HIS A 47 -23.27 9.50 -9.49
N GLY A 48 -23.97 10.23 -10.37
CA GLY A 48 -25.31 10.75 -10.12
C GLY A 48 -26.37 9.69 -9.78
N ASP A 49 -26.22 8.45 -10.26
CA ASP A 49 -27.15 7.34 -9.95
C ASP A 49 -26.89 6.67 -8.59
N HIS A 50 -25.77 6.97 -7.94
CA HIS A 50 -25.51 6.46 -6.60
C HIS A 50 -26.50 7.05 -5.58
N PRO A 51 -26.86 6.27 -4.55
CA PRO A 51 -27.63 6.81 -3.44
C PRO A 51 -26.77 7.85 -2.70
N LEU A 52 -27.37 8.99 -2.35
CA LEU A 52 -26.75 9.98 -1.50
C LEU A 52 -26.80 9.49 -0.05
N VAL A 53 -25.68 8.99 0.45
CA VAL A 53 -25.55 8.50 1.83
C VAL A 53 -24.50 9.32 2.60
N PRO A 54 -24.66 9.47 3.93
CA PRO A 54 -23.58 9.97 4.77
C PRO A 54 -22.37 9.03 4.70
N PRO A 55 -21.19 9.47 5.16
CA PRO A 55 -20.03 8.60 5.31
C PRO A 55 -20.38 7.34 6.10
N TYR A 56 -19.83 6.19 5.69
CA TYR A 56 -19.94 4.96 6.46
C TYR A 56 -19.16 5.09 7.76
N GLU A 57 -19.65 4.47 8.84
CA GLU A 57 -18.97 4.44 10.15
C GLU A 57 -17.55 3.86 10.06
N PHE A 58 -17.36 2.91 9.14
CA PHE A 58 -16.06 2.38 8.76
C PHE A 58 -16.05 2.23 7.24
N SER A 59 -15.14 2.95 6.57
CA SER A 59 -14.97 2.87 5.11
C SER A 59 -13.69 2.12 4.79
N ASP A 60 -13.70 1.26 3.77
CA ASP A 60 -12.47 0.60 3.29
C ASP A 60 -11.42 1.64 2.86
N PHE A 61 -11.90 2.73 2.26
CA PHE A 61 -11.06 3.84 1.79
C PHE A 61 -11.62 5.19 2.20
N ARG A 62 -10.84 5.96 2.96
CA ARG A 62 -11.04 7.40 3.13
C ARG A 62 -10.20 8.13 2.12
N MET A 63 -10.85 8.67 1.10
CA MET A 63 -10.20 9.43 0.03
C MET A 63 -10.46 10.92 0.22
N ARG A 64 -9.36 11.69 0.24
CA ARG A 64 -9.42 13.14 0.29
C ARG A 64 -8.66 13.76 -0.87
N LEU A 65 -9.25 14.74 -1.56
CA LEU A 65 -8.64 15.46 -2.68
C LEU A 65 -8.61 16.96 -2.41
N ASP A 66 -7.43 17.57 -2.42
CA ASP A 66 -7.31 18.97 -2.00
C ASP A 66 -6.23 19.73 -2.78
N PRO A 67 -6.37 21.06 -2.89
CA PRO A 67 -5.36 21.89 -3.48
C PRO A 67 -4.08 21.89 -2.62
N ARG A 68 -2.94 21.84 -3.28
CA ARG A 68 -1.61 21.98 -2.68
C ARG A 68 -0.80 22.97 -3.49
N PHE A 69 0.00 23.79 -2.80
CA PHE A 69 0.99 24.63 -3.47
C PHE A 69 2.35 23.95 -3.36
N GLU A 70 2.96 23.64 -4.50
CA GLU A 70 4.19 22.86 -4.59
C GLU A 70 5.05 23.43 -5.71
N ARG A 71 6.31 23.79 -5.39
CA ARG A 71 7.28 24.39 -6.33
C ARG A 71 6.73 25.51 -7.21
N GLY A 72 6.00 26.45 -6.62
CA GLY A 72 5.42 27.60 -7.34
C GLY A 72 4.17 27.27 -8.16
N ARG A 73 3.69 26.02 -8.15
CA ARG A 73 2.54 25.55 -8.92
C ARG A 73 1.38 25.15 -8.01
N ARG A 74 0.16 25.42 -8.46
CA ARG A 74 -1.07 24.92 -7.82
C ARG A 74 -1.37 23.52 -8.34
N MET A 75 -1.24 22.55 -7.45
CA MET A 75 -1.46 21.13 -7.68
C MET A 75 -2.67 20.65 -6.87
N VAL A 76 -3.08 19.42 -7.10
CA VAL A 76 -4.04 18.70 -6.26
C VAL A 76 -3.34 17.47 -5.74
N VAL A 77 -3.50 17.18 -4.45
CA VAL A 77 -2.97 15.99 -3.79
C VAL A 77 -4.12 15.10 -3.34
N ALA A 78 -3.97 13.79 -3.53
CA ALA A 78 -4.87 12.81 -2.93
C ALA A 78 -4.25 12.13 -1.72
N THR A 79 -5.06 11.96 -0.67
CA THR A 79 -4.74 11.18 0.51
C THR A 79 -5.72 10.01 0.61
N VAL A 80 -5.21 8.78 0.79
CA VAL A 80 -6.03 7.57 0.97
C VAL A 80 -5.66 6.89 2.28
N ASN A 81 -6.62 6.70 3.18
CA ASN A 81 -6.41 6.11 4.50
C ASN A 81 -5.21 6.74 5.23
N GLY A 82 -5.00 8.04 4.98
CA GLY A 82 -3.90 8.78 5.55
C GLY A 82 -2.61 8.88 4.75
N HIS A 83 -2.41 8.01 3.79
CA HIS A 83 -1.21 8.05 2.97
C HIS A 83 -1.39 9.05 1.83
N ILE A 84 -0.46 10.00 1.71
CA ILE A 84 -0.35 10.84 0.53
C ILE A 84 0.01 9.94 -0.65
N TRP A 85 -0.79 9.98 -1.72
CA TRP A 85 -0.60 9.12 -2.88
C TRP A 85 0.27 9.80 -3.95
N GLN A 86 -0.27 10.82 -4.63
CA GLN A 86 0.45 11.60 -5.63
C GLN A 86 -0.15 13.00 -5.74
N ALA A 87 0.64 13.94 -6.22
CA ALA A 87 0.17 15.26 -6.63
C ALA A 87 0.09 15.37 -8.15
N TRP A 88 -0.90 16.11 -8.66
CA TRP A 88 -1.07 16.33 -10.10
C TRP A 88 -1.61 17.74 -10.41
N PRO A 89 -1.49 18.22 -11.65
CA PRO A 89 -2.04 19.52 -12.03
C PRO A 89 -3.57 19.54 -11.95
N ARG A 90 -4.16 20.68 -11.54
CA ARG A 90 -5.63 20.83 -11.36
C ARG A 90 -6.47 20.34 -12.56
N ARG A 91 -5.96 20.47 -13.79
CA ARG A 91 -6.64 20.00 -15.01
C ARG A 91 -6.82 18.48 -15.12
N LEU A 92 -6.12 17.69 -14.31
CA LEU A 92 -6.23 16.22 -14.27
C LEU A 92 -6.99 15.71 -13.04
N THR A 93 -7.66 16.58 -12.29
CA THR A 93 -8.24 16.23 -10.98
C THR A 93 -9.24 15.07 -11.03
N VAL A 94 -10.13 15.07 -12.02
CA VAL A 94 -11.13 13.99 -12.16
C VAL A 94 -10.44 12.66 -12.51
N ALA A 95 -9.48 12.70 -13.45
CA ALA A 95 -8.68 11.54 -13.81
C ALA A 95 -7.87 11.00 -12.63
N GLY A 96 -7.23 11.90 -11.87
CA GLY A 96 -6.51 11.55 -10.65
C GLY A 96 -7.39 10.87 -9.62
N MET A 97 -8.62 11.36 -9.38
CA MET A 97 -9.58 10.70 -8.49
C MET A 97 -9.88 9.27 -8.96
N GLU A 98 -10.21 9.08 -10.24
CA GLU A 98 -10.55 7.76 -10.77
C GLU A 98 -9.33 6.81 -10.79
N TRP A 99 -8.11 7.30 -11.05
CA TRP A 99 -6.89 6.51 -10.93
C TRP A 99 -6.62 6.07 -9.49
N VAL A 100 -6.81 6.96 -8.52
CA VAL A 100 -6.67 6.61 -7.09
C VAL A 100 -7.71 5.57 -6.70
N CYS A 101 -8.97 5.68 -7.13
CA CYS A 101 -9.99 4.66 -6.89
C CYS A 101 -9.60 3.30 -7.47
N SER A 102 -8.99 3.25 -8.67
CA SER A 102 -8.52 2.00 -9.27
C SER A 102 -7.33 1.41 -8.51
N TRP A 103 -6.42 2.26 -8.04
CA TRP A 103 -5.32 1.85 -7.17
C TRP A 103 -5.80 1.27 -5.84
N CYS A 104 -6.87 1.85 -5.26
CA CYS A 104 -7.51 1.31 -4.05
C CYS A 104 -7.95 -0.14 -4.25
N PHE A 105 -8.59 -0.46 -5.38
CA PHE A 105 -9.02 -1.84 -5.66
C PHE A 105 -7.86 -2.81 -5.77
N PHE A 106 -6.80 -2.42 -6.49
CA PHE A 106 -5.58 -3.22 -6.55
C PHE A 106 -5.08 -3.57 -5.15
N ARG A 107 -5.02 -2.58 -4.25
CA ARG A 107 -4.55 -2.80 -2.89
C ARG A 107 -5.49 -3.70 -2.09
N ALA A 108 -6.81 -3.52 -2.17
CA ALA A 108 -7.75 -4.32 -1.37
C ALA A 108 -8.17 -5.66 -1.95
N SER A 109 -7.79 -5.98 -3.19
CA SER A 109 -8.14 -7.25 -3.84
C SER A 109 -7.26 -8.37 -3.31
N HIS A 110 -7.52 -8.88 -2.11
CA HIS A 110 -6.77 -10.01 -1.56
C HIS A 110 -7.58 -11.33 -1.62
N ARG A 111 -8.90 -11.21 -1.67
CA ARG A 111 -9.82 -12.30 -2.01
C ARG A 111 -10.16 -12.38 -3.50
N HIS A 112 -9.58 -11.49 -4.29
CA HIS A 112 -9.87 -11.39 -5.72
C HIS A 112 -8.59 -11.37 -6.53
N LEU A 113 -8.51 -12.14 -7.60
CA LEU A 113 -7.52 -11.96 -8.66
C LEU A 113 -7.95 -10.77 -9.53
N ALA A 114 -7.20 -9.67 -9.45
CA ALA A 114 -7.46 -8.47 -10.23
C ALA A 114 -6.67 -8.55 -11.55
N ILE A 115 -7.38 -8.51 -12.67
CA ILE A 115 -6.81 -8.53 -14.02
C ILE A 115 -7.08 -7.18 -14.69
N HIS A 116 -6.06 -6.63 -15.32
CA HIS A 116 -6.22 -5.43 -16.13
C HIS A 116 -7.02 -5.75 -17.39
N GLY A 117 -8.27 -5.31 -17.43
CA GLY A 117 -9.21 -5.64 -18.49
C GLY A 117 -10.65 -5.22 -18.19
N ALA A 118 -11.40 -5.00 -19.27
CA ALA A 118 -12.83 -4.71 -19.19
C ALA A 118 -13.64 -5.99 -19.02
N SER A 119 -14.87 -5.88 -18.51
CA SER A 119 -15.82 -6.99 -18.43
C SER A 119 -17.24 -6.50 -18.66
N ALA A 120 -18.04 -7.28 -19.39
CA ALA A 120 -19.42 -6.95 -19.75
C ALA A 120 -20.34 -8.17 -19.70
N LEU A 121 -21.57 -7.95 -19.23
CA LEU A 121 -22.66 -8.92 -19.22
C LEU A 121 -23.20 -9.12 -20.63
N ILE A 122 -23.28 -10.37 -21.07
CA ILE A 122 -23.81 -10.77 -22.37
C ILE A 122 -25.31 -10.38 -22.45
N PRO A 123 -25.77 -9.69 -23.50
CA PRO A 123 -27.17 -9.34 -23.66
C PRO A 123 -28.06 -10.59 -23.68
N GLY A 124 -29.18 -10.54 -22.94
CA GLY A 124 -30.11 -11.67 -22.85
C GLY A 124 -29.71 -12.74 -21.83
N SER A 125 -28.51 -12.68 -21.26
CA SER A 125 -28.06 -13.55 -20.18
C SER A 125 -28.25 -12.90 -18.82
N GLU A 126 -28.59 -13.70 -17.80
CA GLU A 126 -28.73 -13.24 -16.41
C GLU A 126 -27.39 -13.22 -15.65
N ASN A 127 -26.42 -14.05 -16.04
CA ASN A 127 -25.23 -14.31 -15.23
C ASN A 127 -23.89 -14.43 -16.01
N GLN A 128 -23.92 -14.59 -17.33
CA GLN A 128 -22.72 -14.81 -18.13
C GLN A 128 -22.08 -13.51 -18.65
N THR A 129 -20.75 -13.44 -18.54
CA THR A 129 -19.96 -12.25 -18.89
C THR A 129 -18.79 -12.59 -19.82
N LEU A 130 -18.39 -11.61 -20.61
CA LEU A 130 -17.14 -11.61 -21.36
C LEU A 130 -16.11 -10.73 -20.66
N VAL A 131 -14.86 -11.17 -20.68
CA VAL A 131 -13.71 -10.44 -20.12
C VAL A 131 -12.75 -10.09 -21.24
N PHE A 132 -12.27 -8.86 -21.25
CA PHE A 132 -11.40 -8.32 -22.29
C PHE A 132 -10.06 -7.85 -21.73
N PRO A 133 -9.14 -8.76 -21.35
CA PRO A 133 -7.80 -8.37 -20.91
C PRO A 133 -6.94 -7.88 -22.06
N GLY A 134 -5.99 -7.00 -21.77
CA GLY A 134 -5.05 -6.51 -22.77
C GLY A 134 -4.24 -5.30 -22.30
N ASN A 135 -3.19 -4.95 -23.04
CA ASN A 135 -2.38 -3.76 -22.75
C ASN A 135 -3.15 -2.46 -22.98
N SER A 136 -2.65 -1.35 -22.41
CA SER A 136 -3.09 -0.02 -22.80
C SER A 136 -2.97 0.16 -24.32
N GLY A 137 -3.97 0.75 -24.96
CA GLY A 137 -4.01 0.90 -26.42
C GLY A 137 -4.54 -0.29 -27.22
N ALA A 138 -4.81 -1.46 -26.60
CA ALA A 138 -5.37 -2.63 -27.30
C ALA A 138 -6.83 -2.47 -27.78
N GLY A 139 -7.45 -1.30 -27.57
CA GLY A 139 -8.85 -1.03 -27.95
C GLY A 139 -9.89 -1.41 -26.88
N LYS A 140 -9.46 -1.81 -25.67
CA LYS A 140 -10.36 -2.23 -24.57
C LYS A 140 -11.42 -1.20 -24.22
N SER A 141 -11.00 0.02 -23.84
CA SER A 141 -11.93 1.07 -23.40
C SER A 141 -12.85 1.55 -24.50
N THR A 142 -12.39 1.55 -25.74
CA THR A 142 -13.25 1.83 -26.90
C THR A 142 -14.32 0.73 -27.04
N LEU A 143 -13.92 -0.55 -27.06
CA LEU A 143 -14.86 -1.67 -27.18
C LEU A 143 -15.83 -1.73 -25.99
N ALA A 144 -15.34 -1.59 -24.76
CA ALA A 144 -16.14 -1.58 -23.54
C ALA A 144 -17.17 -0.44 -23.53
N SER A 145 -16.77 0.77 -23.95
CA SER A 145 -17.68 1.91 -24.09
C SER A 145 -18.73 1.64 -25.17
N THR A 146 -18.33 1.13 -26.34
CA THR A 146 -19.25 0.74 -27.41
C THR A 146 -20.26 -0.32 -26.94
N LEU A 147 -19.80 -1.38 -26.27
CA LEU A 147 -20.67 -2.41 -25.68
C LEU A 147 -21.68 -1.79 -24.73
N MET A 148 -21.23 -0.96 -23.78
CA MET A 148 -22.09 -0.30 -22.81
C MET A 148 -23.15 0.58 -23.49
N MET A 149 -22.75 1.38 -24.47
CA MET A 149 -23.64 2.28 -25.21
C MET A 149 -24.62 1.53 -26.12
N CYS A 150 -24.25 0.32 -26.58
CA CYS A 150 -25.14 -0.61 -27.28
C CYS A 150 -26.02 -1.46 -26.34
N GLY A 151 -26.10 -1.11 -25.05
CA GLY A 151 -27.02 -1.74 -24.10
C GLY A 151 -26.49 -3.01 -23.43
N TRP A 152 -25.20 -3.32 -23.53
CA TRP A 152 -24.56 -4.32 -22.68
C TRP A 152 -24.49 -3.80 -21.23
N GLY A 153 -24.49 -4.71 -20.26
CA GLY A 153 -24.24 -4.36 -18.86
C GLY A 153 -22.74 -4.34 -18.58
N LEU A 154 -22.11 -3.17 -18.56
CA LEU A 154 -20.68 -3.08 -18.28
C LEU A 154 -20.43 -3.29 -16.78
N LEU A 155 -19.56 -4.24 -16.44
CA LEU A 155 -19.15 -4.51 -15.05
C LEU A 155 -18.03 -3.56 -14.64
N SER A 156 -17.03 -3.42 -15.51
CA SER A 156 -15.83 -2.59 -15.33
C SER A 156 -15.11 -2.40 -16.67
N ASP A 157 -14.38 -1.30 -16.85
CA ASP A 157 -13.51 -1.07 -18.02
C ASP A 157 -12.03 -1.38 -17.75
N GLU A 158 -11.55 -1.11 -16.55
CA GLU A 158 -10.11 -1.09 -16.25
C GLU A 158 -9.63 -2.34 -15.50
N ILE A 159 -10.47 -2.86 -14.61
CA ILE A 159 -10.12 -3.92 -13.68
C ILE A 159 -11.26 -4.94 -13.60
N SER A 160 -10.97 -6.18 -13.94
CA SER A 160 -11.87 -7.32 -13.75
C SER A 160 -11.42 -8.11 -12.52
N MET A 161 -12.31 -8.26 -11.54
CA MET A 161 -12.01 -8.86 -10.24
C MET A 161 -12.66 -10.22 -10.11
N PHE A 162 -11.87 -11.28 -10.20
CA PHE A 162 -12.32 -12.66 -10.03
C PHE A 162 -12.19 -13.08 -8.57
N ASP A 163 -13.27 -13.51 -7.93
CA ASP A 163 -13.21 -14.09 -6.59
C ASP A 163 -12.32 -15.35 -6.61
N LEU A 164 -11.46 -15.51 -5.60
CA LEU A 164 -10.49 -16.60 -5.56
C LEU A 164 -11.12 -17.95 -5.20
N ASP A 165 -12.35 -17.99 -4.68
CA ASP A 165 -13.03 -19.22 -4.30
C ASP A 165 -13.83 -19.77 -5.49
N ASP A 166 -14.70 -18.95 -6.10
CA ASP A 166 -15.64 -19.38 -7.15
C ASP A 166 -15.37 -18.83 -8.56
N LEU A 167 -14.35 -17.97 -8.72
CA LEU A 167 -13.98 -17.33 -10.00
C LEU A 167 -15.06 -16.43 -10.60
N THR A 168 -16.05 -16.00 -9.83
CA THR A 168 -17.04 -15.03 -10.28
C THR A 168 -16.47 -13.61 -10.33
N LEU A 169 -17.00 -12.79 -11.23
CA LEU A 169 -16.64 -11.40 -11.44
C LEU A 169 -17.56 -10.46 -10.68
N THR A 170 -16.99 -9.57 -9.88
CA THR A 170 -17.77 -8.53 -9.21
C THR A 170 -17.89 -7.28 -10.06
N ALA A 171 -19.12 -6.80 -10.29
CA ALA A 171 -19.37 -5.55 -11.00
C ALA A 171 -18.99 -4.33 -10.15
N LEU A 172 -18.11 -3.47 -10.68
CA LEU A 172 -17.65 -2.25 -9.99
C LEU A 172 -18.58 -1.06 -10.21
N GLY A 173 -19.26 -1.00 -11.36
CA GLY A 173 -20.23 0.03 -11.69
C GLY A 173 -19.64 1.43 -11.82
N ARG A 174 -18.47 1.55 -12.44
CA ARG A 174 -17.67 2.78 -12.52
C ARG A 174 -17.70 3.46 -13.89
N PRO A 175 -17.44 4.77 -13.95
CA PRO A 175 -17.22 5.49 -15.19
C PRO A 175 -16.07 4.89 -16.01
N THR A 176 -16.17 5.00 -17.34
CA THR A 176 -15.13 4.55 -18.27
C THR A 176 -14.18 5.70 -18.59
N ILE A 177 -12.86 5.45 -18.56
CA ILE A 177 -11.84 6.47 -18.83
C ILE A 177 -11.53 6.51 -20.33
N LEU A 178 -11.83 7.63 -21.00
CA LEU A 178 -11.57 7.79 -22.44
C LEU A 178 -10.58 8.91 -22.71
N LYS A 179 -9.68 8.66 -23.67
CA LYS A 179 -8.58 9.56 -24.03
C LYS A 179 -8.48 9.71 -25.55
N GLY A 180 -8.25 10.93 -26.02
CA GLY A 180 -7.95 11.24 -27.42
C GLY A 180 -8.99 10.68 -28.39
N HIS A 181 -8.54 9.94 -29.39
CA HIS A 181 -9.39 9.39 -30.44
C HIS A 181 -10.56 8.52 -29.92
N SER A 182 -10.37 7.77 -28.85
CA SER A 182 -11.47 6.97 -28.27
C SER A 182 -12.58 7.84 -27.67
N LEU A 183 -12.23 9.01 -27.13
CA LEU A 183 -13.19 9.97 -26.59
C LEU A 183 -13.99 10.63 -27.74
N GLU A 184 -13.30 11.05 -28.79
CA GLU A 184 -13.90 11.63 -29.99
C GLU A 184 -14.88 10.65 -30.63
N LEU A 185 -14.46 9.41 -30.88
CA LEU A 185 -15.28 8.37 -31.50
C LEU A 185 -16.58 8.09 -30.73
N ILE A 186 -16.50 7.97 -29.41
CA ILE A 186 -17.69 7.72 -28.58
C ILE A 186 -18.59 8.95 -28.52
N SER A 187 -18.00 10.16 -28.41
CA SER A 187 -18.77 11.40 -28.38
C SER A 187 -19.52 11.65 -29.69
N GLU A 188 -18.86 11.46 -30.84
CA GLU A 188 -19.45 11.68 -32.16
C GLU A 188 -20.55 10.66 -32.45
N ARG A 189 -20.33 9.40 -32.08
CA ARG A 189 -21.25 8.31 -32.41
C ARG A 189 -22.55 8.33 -31.60
N TYR A 190 -22.46 8.67 -30.32
CA TYR A 190 -23.60 8.55 -29.39
C TYR A 190 -24.15 9.91 -28.93
N GLY A 191 -23.51 11.03 -29.30
CA GLY A 191 -24.03 12.37 -29.07
C GLY A 191 -24.46 12.62 -27.63
N SER A 192 -25.72 13.04 -27.44
CA SER A 192 -26.29 13.34 -26.11
C SER A 192 -26.46 12.13 -25.20
N ASP A 193 -26.46 10.91 -25.75
CA ASP A 193 -26.59 9.68 -24.94
C ASP A 193 -25.29 9.38 -24.18
N ALA A 194 -24.14 9.83 -24.70
CA ALA A 194 -22.84 9.72 -24.03
C ALA A 194 -22.63 10.90 -23.07
N VAL A 195 -22.96 10.69 -21.78
CA VAL A 195 -22.79 11.71 -20.75
C VAL A 195 -21.35 11.68 -20.20
N PHE A 196 -20.62 12.77 -20.41
CA PHE A 196 -19.25 12.94 -19.92
C PHE A 196 -19.15 13.83 -18.70
N GLY A 197 -18.25 13.47 -17.78
CA GLY A 197 -17.80 14.35 -16.70
C GLY A 197 -16.89 15.48 -17.20
N PRO A 198 -16.37 16.32 -16.28
CA PRO A 198 -15.48 17.42 -16.64
C PRO A 198 -14.25 16.95 -17.43
N TYR A 199 -13.92 17.68 -18.49
CA TYR A 199 -12.78 17.39 -19.37
C TYR A 199 -11.45 17.82 -18.74
N GLY A 200 -10.43 17.00 -18.96
CA GLY A 200 -9.04 17.27 -18.62
C GLY A 200 -8.13 17.22 -19.85
N ARG A 201 -6.88 17.64 -19.66
CA ARG A 201 -5.85 17.59 -20.71
C ARG A 201 -4.50 17.13 -20.15
N ILE A 202 -4.01 16.02 -20.70
CA ILE A 202 -2.62 15.57 -20.52
C ILE A 202 -1.77 16.44 -21.45
N VAL A 203 -0.59 16.87 -20.98
CA VAL A 203 0.28 17.76 -21.76
C VAL A 203 1.29 16.98 -22.59
N ASP A 204 1.75 15.84 -22.08
CA ASP A 204 2.73 15.00 -22.75
C ASP A 204 2.39 13.50 -22.59
N PRO A 205 1.95 12.81 -23.65
CA PRO A 205 1.55 13.39 -24.94
C PRO A 205 0.29 14.27 -24.80
N PRO A 206 0.12 15.31 -25.63
CA PRO A 206 -1.02 16.22 -25.53
C PRO A 206 -2.31 15.50 -25.94
N VAL A 207 -3.14 15.11 -24.96
CA VAL A 207 -4.37 14.36 -25.22
C VAL A 207 -5.49 14.80 -24.28
N GLN A 208 -6.70 14.93 -24.82
CA GLN A 208 -7.89 15.17 -24.00
C GLN A 208 -8.29 13.91 -23.26
N ILE A 209 -8.83 14.07 -22.06
CA ILE A 209 -9.33 12.97 -21.22
C ILE A 209 -10.67 13.35 -20.61
N ALA A 210 -11.63 12.44 -20.66
CA ALA A 210 -12.90 12.57 -19.98
C ALA A 210 -13.38 11.20 -19.49
N HIS A 211 -14.41 11.21 -18.64
CA HIS A 211 -14.97 10.00 -18.05
C HIS A 211 -16.40 9.87 -18.54
N LEU A 212 -16.71 8.73 -19.15
CA LEU A 212 -18.05 8.39 -19.60
C LEU A 212 -18.85 7.82 -18.43
N ARG A 213 -19.99 8.44 -18.12
CA ARG A 213 -20.91 7.96 -17.08
C ARG A 213 -21.44 6.57 -17.44
N SER A 214 -21.54 5.71 -16.42
CA SER A 214 -22.17 4.39 -16.57
C SER A 214 -23.65 4.53 -16.95
N THR A 215 -24.14 3.69 -17.86
CA THR A 215 -25.58 3.60 -18.12
C THR A 215 -26.32 3.07 -16.88
N ALA A 216 -27.61 3.37 -16.76
CA ALA A 216 -28.44 2.90 -15.64
C ALA A 216 -28.40 1.36 -15.50
N LYS A 217 -28.36 0.64 -16.63
CA LYS A 217 -28.21 -0.82 -16.67
C LYS A 217 -26.89 -1.27 -16.03
N SER A 218 -25.75 -0.72 -16.46
CA SER A 218 -24.43 -1.04 -15.89
C SER A 218 -24.35 -0.67 -14.41
N HIS A 219 -24.88 0.50 -14.03
CA HIS A 219 -24.91 0.94 -12.63
C HIS A 219 -25.70 -0.01 -11.72
N ALA A 220 -26.82 -0.57 -12.20
CA ALA A 220 -27.66 -1.51 -11.46
C ALA A 220 -27.02 -2.90 -11.23
N LEU A 221 -25.92 -3.21 -11.93
CA LEU A 221 -25.16 -4.45 -11.72
C LEU A 221 -24.19 -4.35 -10.55
N ARG A 222 -23.83 -3.13 -10.11
CA ARG A 222 -22.81 -2.88 -9.10
C ARG A 222 -22.97 -3.76 -7.84
N GLY A 223 -21.88 -4.42 -7.45
CA GLY A 223 -21.83 -5.28 -6.26
C GLY A 223 -22.44 -6.67 -6.46
N LYS A 224 -22.99 -6.98 -7.64
CA LYS A 224 -23.39 -8.34 -8.01
C LYS A 224 -22.22 -9.11 -8.61
N SER A 225 -22.26 -10.42 -8.46
CA SER A 225 -21.28 -11.37 -8.99
C SER A 225 -21.81 -12.05 -10.25
N PHE A 226 -20.90 -12.34 -11.19
CA PHE A 226 -21.24 -12.90 -12.50
C PHE A 226 -20.25 -14.00 -12.92
N SER A 227 -20.70 -15.00 -13.67
CA SER A 227 -19.82 -16.06 -14.16
C SER A 227 -19.11 -15.65 -15.47
N PRO A 228 -17.80 -15.93 -15.62
CA PRO A 228 -17.09 -15.68 -16.88
C PRO A 228 -17.44 -16.76 -17.91
N ALA A 229 -18.07 -16.37 -19.02
CA ALA A 229 -18.33 -17.28 -20.15
C ALA A 229 -17.11 -17.45 -21.05
N ALA A 230 -16.36 -16.37 -21.30
CA ALA A 230 -15.12 -16.43 -22.06
C ALA A 230 -14.19 -15.24 -21.78
N ILE A 231 -12.91 -15.44 -22.09
CA ILE A 231 -11.87 -14.41 -22.06
C ILE A 231 -11.47 -14.06 -23.50
N VAL A 232 -11.74 -12.83 -23.93
CA VAL A 232 -11.56 -12.39 -25.32
C VAL A 232 -10.50 -11.30 -25.36
N PHE A 233 -9.33 -11.58 -25.94
CA PHE A 233 -8.25 -10.62 -26.10
C PHE A 233 -8.48 -9.74 -27.34
N PRO A 234 -8.81 -8.44 -27.19
CA PRO A 234 -9.05 -7.57 -28.33
C PRO A 234 -7.74 -7.23 -29.05
N ARG A 235 -7.80 -7.26 -30.39
CA ARG A 235 -6.74 -6.89 -31.32
C ARG A 235 -7.34 -5.94 -32.37
N ARG A 236 -7.28 -4.65 -32.07
CA ARG A 236 -7.74 -3.61 -33.01
C ARG A 236 -6.62 -3.23 -33.99
N GLY A 237 -6.95 -3.14 -35.28
CA GLY A 237 -6.03 -2.68 -36.31
C GLY A 237 -6.77 -2.10 -37.53
N PRO A 238 -6.27 -1.02 -38.16
CA PRO A 238 -6.86 -0.48 -39.38
C PRO A 238 -6.95 -1.53 -40.48
N GLY A 239 -8.11 -1.70 -41.10
CA GLY A 239 -8.37 -2.70 -42.15
C GLY A 239 -8.30 -4.15 -41.67
N GLN A 240 -8.26 -4.40 -40.37
CA GLN A 240 -8.17 -5.75 -39.83
C GLN A 240 -9.48 -6.51 -40.02
N ARG A 241 -9.40 -7.68 -40.66
CA ARG A 241 -10.55 -8.57 -40.85
C ARG A 241 -11.09 -9.03 -39.49
N LEU A 242 -12.42 -8.96 -39.34
CA LEU A 242 -13.13 -9.49 -38.19
C LEU A 242 -12.93 -11.01 -38.11
N GLU A 243 -12.29 -11.48 -37.04
CA GLU A 243 -11.96 -12.89 -36.83
C GLU A 243 -11.84 -13.22 -35.33
N LEU A 244 -12.28 -14.41 -34.94
CA LEU A 244 -12.17 -14.93 -33.58
C LEU A 244 -11.32 -16.22 -33.57
N LYS A 245 -10.15 -16.21 -32.91
CA LYS A 245 -9.24 -17.36 -32.85
C LYS A 245 -9.14 -17.94 -31.44
N PRO A 246 -9.24 -19.27 -31.25
CA PRO A 246 -9.10 -19.87 -29.92
C PRO A 246 -7.68 -19.69 -29.37
N VAL A 247 -7.58 -19.48 -28.06
CA VAL A 247 -6.33 -19.42 -27.29
C VAL A 247 -6.23 -20.70 -26.46
N THR A 248 -5.05 -21.33 -26.47
CA THR A 248 -4.82 -22.54 -25.68
C THR A 248 -4.81 -22.23 -24.18
N PRO A 249 -5.14 -23.21 -23.30
CA PRO A 249 -5.05 -23.03 -21.84
C PRO A 249 -3.68 -22.51 -21.36
N GLY A 250 -2.58 -23.02 -21.92
CA GLY A 250 -1.24 -22.54 -21.61
C GLY A 250 -1.03 -21.08 -22.04
N GLY A 251 -1.51 -20.71 -23.22
CA GLY A 251 -1.48 -19.32 -23.70
C GLY A 251 -2.32 -18.38 -22.83
N LEU A 252 -3.48 -18.84 -22.36
CA LEU A 252 -4.33 -18.09 -21.43
C LEU A 252 -3.62 -17.88 -20.08
N PHE A 253 -3.05 -18.94 -19.48
CA PHE A 253 -2.29 -18.84 -18.23
C PHE A 253 -1.16 -17.79 -18.31
N THR A 254 -0.34 -17.84 -19.36
CA THR A 254 0.77 -16.88 -19.56
C THR A 254 0.26 -15.44 -19.64
N ARG A 255 -0.83 -15.21 -20.37
CA ARG A 255 -1.41 -13.87 -20.52
C ARG A 255 -2.07 -13.36 -19.24
N LEU A 256 -2.81 -14.20 -18.52
CA LEU A 256 -3.42 -13.80 -17.25
C LEU A 256 -2.37 -13.48 -16.19
N ASN A 257 -1.24 -14.20 -16.17
CA ASN A 257 -0.10 -13.84 -15.32
C ASN A 257 0.47 -12.45 -15.70
N GLN A 258 0.60 -12.15 -16.99
CA GLN A 258 1.07 -10.84 -17.46
C GLN A 258 0.11 -9.69 -17.15
N PHE A 259 -1.21 -9.91 -17.26
CA PHE A 259 -2.24 -8.90 -16.99
C PHE A 259 -2.71 -8.87 -15.53
N GLY A 260 -2.31 -9.85 -14.72
CA GLY A 260 -2.67 -9.98 -13.32
C GLY A 260 -1.96 -8.92 -12.47
N ILE A 261 -2.72 -7.94 -11.99
CA ILE A 261 -2.19 -6.76 -11.30
C ILE A 261 -1.61 -7.15 -9.93
N ASN A 262 -2.33 -8.00 -9.20
CA ASN A 262 -1.98 -8.45 -7.84
C ASN A 262 -1.55 -9.92 -7.79
N TYR A 263 -1.35 -10.56 -8.94
CA TYR A 263 -1.02 -12.00 -9.03
C TYR A 263 0.14 -12.39 -8.11
N ARG A 264 1.22 -11.61 -8.10
CA ARG A 264 2.38 -11.88 -7.24
C ARG A 264 2.04 -11.79 -5.75
N GLN A 265 1.27 -10.77 -5.37
CA GLN A 265 0.90 -10.54 -3.97
C GLN A 265 0.02 -11.67 -3.40
N LEU A 266 -0.82 -12.27 -4.25
CA LEU A 266 -1.65 -13.41 -3.89
C LEU A 266 -0.86 -14.71 -3.71
N GLY A 267 0.34 -14.82 -4.29
CA GLY A 267 1.18 -16.00 -4.18
C GLY A 267 0.49 -17.26 -4.71
N GLU A 268 0.44 -18.31 -3.89
CA GLU A 268 -0.14 -19.60 -4.28
C GLU A 268 -1.63 -19.51 -4.66
N SER A 269 -2.44 -18.74 -3.93
CA SER A 269 -3.87 -18.62 -4.24
C SER A 269 -4.11 -17.98 -5.62
N GLY A 270 -3.30 -16.96 -5.96
CA GLY A 270 -3.32 -16.33 -7.27
C GLY A 270 -2.88 -17.29 -8.38
N PHE A 271 -1.84 -18.09 -8.15
CA PHE A 271 -1.41 -19.15 -9.08
C PHE A 271 -2.54 -20.16 -9.34
N GLN A 272 -3.13 -20.71 -8.27
CA GLN A 272 -4.19 -21.72 -8.39
C GLN A 272 -5.44 -21.17 -9.08
N ALA A 273 -5.88 -19.95 -8.74
CA ALA A 273 -6.99 -19.30 -9.41
C ALA A 273 -6.73 -19.10 -10.91
N THR A 274 -5.51 -18.67 -11.28
CA THR A 274 -5.12 -18.50 -12.68
C THR A 274 -5.10 -19.82 -13.44
N VAL A 275 -4.64 -20.91 -12.82
CA VAL A 275 -4.69 -22.26 -13.40
C VAL A 275 -6.13 -22.72 -13.60
N ARG A 276 -7.03 -22.50 -12.61
CA ARG A 276 -8.44 -22.87 -12.75
C ARG A 276 -9.14 -22.05 -13.84
N LEU A 277 -8.88 -20.75 -13.94
CA LEU A 277 -9.38 -19.92 -15.05
C LEU A 277 -8.88 -20.46 -16.40
N ALA A 278 -7.59 -20.76 -16.51
CA ALA A 278 -6.98 -21.27 -17.73
C ALA A 278 -7.56 -22.62 -18.19
N LYS A 279 -8.01 -23.46 -17.26
CA LYS A 279 -8.58 -24.77 -17.56
C LYS A 279 -10.07 -24.74 -17.91
N HIS A 280 -10.85 -23.89 -17.26
CA HIS A 280 -12.32 -23.96 -17.32
C HIS A 280 -12.96 -22.82 -18.10
N VAL A 281 -12.25 -21.72 -18.35
CA VAL A 281 -12.79 -20.57 -19.09
C VAL A 281 -12.20 -20.57 -20.51
N PRO A 282 -13.02 -20.70 -21.56
CA PRO A 282 -12.54 -20.65 -22.94
C PRO A 282 -12.00 -19.25 -23.26
N ALA A 283 -10.97 -19.20 -24.10
CA ALA A 283 -10.33 -17.95 -24.46
C ALA A 283 -10.13 -17.79 -25.96
N PHE A 284 -10.19 -16.55 -26.42
CA PHE A 284 -10.14 -16.18 -27.82
C PHE A 284 -9.34 -14.90 -28.05
N GLU A 285 -8.76 -14.74 -29.23
CA GLU A 285 -8.32 -13.45 -29.77
C GLU A 285 -9.38 -12.93 -30.74
N LEU A 286 -9.82 -11.69 -30.53
CA LEU A 286 -10.76 -11.00 -31.41
C LEU A 286 -10.01 -9.96 -32.22
N PHE A 287 -9.90 -10.18 -33.52
CA PHE A 287 -9.32 -9.24 -34.48
C PHE A 287 -10.43 -8.41 -35.10
N TYR A 288 -10.28 -7.08 -35.15
CA TYR A 288 -11.29 -6.17 -35.69
C TYR A 288 -10.72 -4.79 -36.02
N ASP A 289 -11.41 -4.04 -36.87
CA ASP A 289 -11.11 -2.63 -37.14
C ASP A 289 -12.05 -1.71 -36.33
N GLU A 290 -13.35 -1.90 -36.54
CA GLU A 290 -14.42 -1.10 -35.95
C GLU A 290 -15.05 -1.76 -34.72
N ALA A 291 -15.12 -1.01 -33.62
CA ALA A 291 -15.63 -1.53 -32.34
C ALA A 291 -17.10 -1.97 -32.41
N ALA A 292 -17.90 -1.39 -33.30
CA ALA A 292 -19.29 -1.79 -33.46
C ALA A 292 -19.50 -3.04 -34.30
N ASP A 293 -18.60 -3.34 -35.23
CA ASP A 293 -18.62 -4.63 -35.92
C ASP A 293 -18.26 -5.75 -34.95
N ALA A 294 -17.24 -5.51 -34.13
CA ALA A 294 -16.88 -6.40 -33.02
C ALA A 294 -18.04 -6.60 -32.04
N GLU A 295 -18.74 -5.53 -31.66
CA GLU A 295 -19.90 -5.60 -30.76
C GLU A 295 -21.02 -6.48 -31.32
N ARG A 296 -21.43 -6.27 -32.58
CA ARG A 296 -22.46 -7.09 -33.24
C ARG A 296 -22.04 -8.55 -33.33
N PHE A 297 -20.80 -8.80 -33.76
CA PHE A 297 -20.26 -10.15 -33.84
C PHE A 297 -20.28 -10.87 -32.50
N LEU A 298 -19.84 -10.21 -31.42
CA LEU A 298 -19.86 -10.79 -30.07
C LEU A 298 -21.27 -11.02 -29.55
N ARG A 299 -22.23 -10.17 -29.92
CA ARG A 299 -23.65 -10.30 -29.53
C ARG A 299 -24.31 -11.51 -30.18
N ASP A 300 -24.03 -11.73 -31.45
CA ASP A 300 -24.66 -12.79 -32.25
C ASP A 300 -23.94 -14.15 -32.09
N HIS A 301 -22.79 -14.17 -31.40
CA HIS A 301 -22.03 -15.40 -31.12
C HIS A 301 -22.70 -16.23 -30.01
N ASP A 302 -22.83 -17.54 -30.22
CA ASP A 302 -23.40 -18.45 -29.21
C ASP A 302 -22.35 -18.82 -28.15
N TRP A 303 -22.36 -18.07 -27.05
CA TRP A 303 -21.47 -18.31 -25.91
C TRP A 303 -21.89 -19.51 -25.04
N ASN A 304 -23.12 -20.00 -25.16
CA ASN A 304 -23.59 -21.16 -24.38
C ASN A 304 -22.98 -22.45 -24.92
N GLU A 305 -22.95 -22.63 -26.24
CA GLU A 305 -22.31 -23.78 -26.89
C GLU A 305 -20.82 -23.86 -26.53
N VAL A 306 -20.15 -22.70 -26.50
CA VAL A 306 -18.73 -22.57 -26.14
C VAL A 306 -18.47 -22.93 -24.67
N ALA A 307 -19.35 -22.55 -23.74
CA ALA A 307 -19.22 -22.90 -22.33
C ALA A 307 -19.42 -24.41 -22.07
N ILE A 308 -20.35 -25.04 -22.77
CA ILE A 308 -20.62 -26.49 -22.67
C ILE A 308 -19.42 -27.30 -23.18
N ALA A 309 -18.90 -26.96 -24.37
CA ALA A 309 -17.75 -27.65 -24.97
C ALA A 309 -16.45 -27.53 -24.14
N ALA A 310 -16.28 -26.43 -23.39
CA ALA A 310 -15.16 -26.26 -22.46
C ALA A 310 -15.28 -27.16 -21.22
N THR A 311 -16.50 -27.33 -20.71
CA THR A 311 -16.79 -28.18 -19.54
C THR A 311 -16.53 -29.66 -19.85
N GLU A 312 -16.96 -30.13 -21.03
CA GLU A 312 -16.77 -31.52 -21.49
C GLU A 312 -15.30 -31.90 -21.76
N ARG A 313 -14.46 -30.96 -22.19
CA ARG A 313 -13.01 -31.19 -22.41
C ARG A 313 -12.21 -31.33 -21.11
N SER A 314 -12.75 -30.88 -19.98
CA SER A 314 -12.05 -30.82 -18.70
C SER A 314 -12.15 -32.09 -17.86
N ASP A 315 -12.99 -33.06 -18.25
CA ASP A 315 -13.33 -34.22 -17.42
C ASP A 315 -13.15 -35.57 -18.17
N PRO A 316 -11.91 -36.10 -18.30
CA PRO A 316 -11.68 -37.34 -19.05
C PRO A 316 -11.89 -38.62 -18.21
N LYS A 317 -12.50 -38.55 -17.02
CA LYS A 317 -12.79 -39.74 -16.18
C LYS A 317 -14.15 -39.68 -15.48
N ARG A 318 -15.21 -39.87 -16.26
CA ARG A 318 -16.47 -40.46 -15.77
C ARG A 318 -16.78 -41.75 -16.54
N SER A 319 -15.96 -42.77 -16.32
CA SER A 319 -16.38 -44.17 -16.53
C SER A 319 -16.46 -44.87 -15.18
N VAL A 320 -17.71 -45.01 -14.75
CA VAL A 320 -18.29 -46.04 -13.87
C VAL A 320 -17.31 -46.83 -12.99
N HIS A 321 -17.26 -46.46 -11.70
CA HIS A 321 -17.12 -47.45 -10.65
C HIS A 321 -18.09 -47.12 -9.52
N GLU A 322 -19.17 -47.90 -9.45
CA GLU A 322 -20.02 -48.02 -8.28
C GLU A 322 -19.27 -48.72 -7.13
N SER A 323 -19.34 -48.15 -5.92
CA SER A 323 -19.50 -48.86 -4.65
C SER A 323 -19.53 -47.87 -3.45
N PRO A 324 -20.12 -48.25 -2.31
CA PRO A 324 -21.18 -47.45 -1.71
C PRO A 324 -20.88 -46.86 -0.32
N GLY A 325 -21.59 -45.77 -0.01
CA GLY A 325 -22.32 -45.62 1.25
C GLY A 325 -21.56 -45.11 2.47
N ARG A 326 -21.85 -43.87 2.86
CA ARG A 326 -22.18 -43.53 4.27
C ARG A 326 -23.06 -42.28 4.33
N ASN A 327 -24.35 -42.53 4.54
CA ASN A 327 -25.39 -41.57 4.88
C ASN A 327 -25.12 -40.91 6.24
N ARG A 328 -25.38 -39.59 6.36
CA ARG A 328 -26.46 -38.98 7.19
C ARG A 328 -26.35 -37.44 7.25
N PRO A 329 -27.44 -36.71 7.56
CA PRO A 329 -28.14 -35.93 6.54
C PRO A 329 -28.09 -34.41 6.73
N CYS A 330 -28.34 -33.72 5.61
CA CYS A 330 -28.70 -32.31 5.54
C CYS A 330 -30.13 -32.12 6.04
N ALA A 331 -30.36 -31.19 6.97
CA ALA A 331 -31.68 -30.70 7.32
C ALA A 331 -31.97 -29.41 6.54
N SER A 332 -33.08 -29.43 5.81
CA SER A 332 -33.62 -28.35 4.99
C SER A 332 -34.44 -27.36 5.80
N THR A 333 -34.34 -26.09 5.42
CA THR A 333 -35.39 -25.05 5.33
C THR A 333 -36.47 -24.96 6.41
N ALA A 334 -36.56 -23.78 7.04
CA ALA A 334 -37.84 -23.20 7.45
C ALA A 334 -37.88 -21.70 7.11
N ALA A 335 -38.86 -21.35 6.28
CA ALA A 335 -39.26 -19.99 5.94
C ALA A 335 -40.20 -19.44 7.02
N LEU A 336 -40.08 -18.16 7.38
CA LEU A 336 -41.08 -17.34 8.08
C LEU A 336 -40.83 -15.87 7.66
N SER A 337 -41.56 -15.35 6.67
CA SER A 337 -42.82 -14.59 6.73
C SER A 337 -42.67 -13.13 7.15
N ALA A 338 -43.24 -12.26 6.32
CA ALA A 338 -43.33 -10.81 6.49
C ALA A 338 -44.11 -10.38 7.74
N ALA A 339 -43.69 -9.26 8.34
CA ALA A 339 -44.53 -8.36 9.11
C ALA A 339 -43.94 -6.93 9.09
N ASP A 340 -44.81 -5.98 8.80
CA ASP A 340 -44.61 -4.53 8.64
C ASP A 340 -44.43 -3.78 9.99
N PRO A 341 -44.10 -2.46 9.97
CA PRO A 341 -43.28 -1.82 11.00
C PRO A 341 -44.08 -1.22 12.16
N VAL A 342 -43.53 -1.30 13.36
CA VAL A 342 -43.97 -0.49 14.51
C VAL A 342 -42.97 0.64 14.74
N SER A 343 -43.46 1.85 14.51
CA SER A 343 -42.92 3.14 14.94
C SER A 343 -42.51 3.14 16.41
N VAL A 344 -41.23 3.41 16.69
CA VAL A 344 -40.81 4.05 17.94
C VAL A 344 -39.86 5.19 17.61
N CYS A 345 -40.37 6.39 17.78
CA CYS A 345 -39.72 7.67 17.61
C CYS A 345 -38.83 7.93 18.84
N THR A 346 -37.51 7.81 18.71
CA THR A 346 -36.56 8.37 19.68
C THR A 346 -35.69 9.41 18.99
N LYS A 347 -35.95 10.67 19.33
CA LYS A 347 -35.21 11.86 18.92
C LYS A 347 -33.71 11.66 19.17
N VAL A 348 -32.93 11.45 18.12
CA VAL A 348 -31.47 11.63 18.17
C VAL A 348 -31.21 13.13 18.05
N SER A 349 -30.75 13.71 19.16
CA SER A 349 -30.27 15.08 19.24
C SER A 349 -29.07 15.27 18.31
N ALA A 350 -29.21 16.15 17.32
CA ALA A 350 -28.14 16.56 16.44
C ALA A 350 -27.11 17.39 17.23
N ALA A 351 -25.89 16.89 17.38
CA ALA A 351 -24.78 17.67 17.89
C ALA A 351 -24.32 18.68 16.81
N PRO A 352 -24.02 19.94 17.17
CA PRO A 352 -23.69 20.97 16.21
C PRO A 352 -22.26 20.76 15.63
N PRO A 353 -21.98 21.26 14.41
CA PRO A 353 -20.71 21.05 13.75
C PRO A 353 -19.59 21.79 14.50
N ARG A 354 -18.58 21.04 14.98
CA ARG A 354 -17.45 21.58 15.74
C ARG A 354 -16.37 22.12 14.80
N GLY A 355 -15.97 23.37 15.03
CA GLY A 355 -14.98 24.10 14.24
C GLY A 355 -13.53 23.62 14.42
N VAL A 356 -12.69 24.08 13.48
CA VAL A 356 -11.32 23.65 13.13
C VAL A 356 -10.29 23.59 14.28
N ALA A 357 -10.55 24.18 15.45
CA ALA A 357 -9.62 24.17 16.60
C ALA A 357 -9.75 22.93 17.50
N ALA A 358 -10.90 22.23 17.52
CA ALA A 358 -11.14 21.08 18.42
C ALA A 358 -10.42 19.78 18.00
N ASN A 359 -9.88 19.73 16.77
CA ASN A 359 -9.37 18.49 16.21
C ASN A 359 -8.00 18.07 16.76
N ALA A 360 -7.17 19.01 17.24
CA ALA A 360 -5.82 18.67 17.71
C ALA A 360 -5.84 17.79 18.97
N ASP A 361 -6.84 17.94 19.83
CA ASP A 361 -6.97 17.17 21.07
C ASP A 361 -7.45 15.74 20.79
N ILE A 362 -8.38 15.57 19.84
CA ILE A 362 -8.93 14.26 19.43
C ILE A 362 -7.84 13.33 18.87
N TRP A 363 -6.92 13.83 18.04
CA TRP A 363 -5.84 13.00 17.50
C TRP A 363 -4.83 12.55 18.56
N ASN A 364 -4.64 13.32 19.63
CA ASN A 364 -3.82 12.88 20.75
C ASN A 364 -4.52 11.74 21.52
N GLU A 365 -5.85 11.77 21.62
CA GLU A 365 -6.64 10.68 22.22
C GLU A 365 -6.54 9.40 21.36
N ASP A 366 -6.75 9.49 20.05
CA ASP A 366 -6.65 8.34 19.13
C ASP A 366 -5.25 7.72 19.13
N LEU A 367 -4.20 8.56 19.17
CA LEU A 367 -2.81 8.11 19.28
C LEU A 367 -2.58 7.37 20.60
N THR A 368 -3.05 7.95 21.72
CA THR A 368 -2.94 7.33 23.05
C THR A 368 -3.67 5.99 23.08
N GLN A 369 -4.88 5.93 22.52
CA GLN A 369 -5.66 4.70 22.40
C GLN A 369 -4.93 3.64 21.57
N MET A 370 -4.31 4.01 20.44
CA MET A 370 -3.49 3.10 19.64
C MET A 370 -2.31 2.54 20.44
N ILE A 371 -1.60 3.38 21.19
CA ILE A 371 -0.47 2.95 22.03
C ILE A 371 -0.93 2.03 23.16
N ASP A 372 -2.01 2.38 23.84
CA ASP A 372 -2.57 1.56 24.91
C ASP A 372 -3.08 0.22 24.39
N LEU A 373 -3.65 0.17 23.18
CA LEU A 373 -4.00 -1.07 22.49
C LEU A 373 -2.74 -1.92 22.23
N LEU A 374 -1.69 -1.34 21.65
CA LEU A 374 -0.43 -2.04 21.35
C LEU A 374 0.27 -2.54 22.62
N ARG A 375 0.15 -1.80 23.74
CA ARG A 375 0.65 -2.18 25.06
C ARG A 375 -0.27 -3.13 25.82
N GLY A 376 -1.46 -3.44 25.30
CA GLY A 376 -2.41 -4.38 25.90
C GLY A 376 -3.22 -3.85 27.07
N ARG A 377 -3.33 -2.53 27.20
CA ARG A 377 -4.09 -1.87 28.27
C ARG A 377 -5.56 -1.65 27.91
N VAL A 378 -5.90 -1.76 26.63
CA VAL A 378 -7.28 -1.68 26.13
C VAL A 378 -7.67 -3.05 25.55
N PRO A 379 -8.77 -3.67 26.04
CA PRO A 379 -9.31 -4.91 25.47
C PRO A 379 -9.91 -4.64 24.09
N LEU A 380 -9.60 -5.49 23.10
CA LEU A 380 -10.01 -5.29 21.70
C LEU A 380 -11.53 -5.32 21.51
N GLU A 381 -12.23 -6.12 22.31
CA GLU A 381 -13.67 -6.27 22.34
C GLU A 381 -14.41 -5.02 22.84
N SER A 382 -13.71 -4.12 23.54
CA SER A 382 -14.28 -2.85 24.02
C SER A 382 -14.24 -1.73 22.97
N VAL A 383 -13.50 -1.93 21.88
CA VAL A 383 -13.29 -0.92 20.85
C VAL A 383 -14.46 -0.93 19.86
N SER A 384 -15.24 0.14 19.86
CA SER A 384 -16.38 0.33 18.95
C SER A 384 -15.94 0.49 17.48
N LEU A 385 -16.86 0.30 16.54
CA LEU A 385 -16.57 0.44 15.12
C LEU A 385 -16.04 1.85 14.73
N PRO A 386 -16.58 2.98 15.24
CA PRO A 386 -16.00 4.30 15.00
C PRO A 386 -14.59 4.48 15.60
N GLN A 387 -14.32 3.86 16.75
CA GLN A 387 -12.97 3.88 17.33
C GLN A 387 -11.99 3.06 16.49
N TRP A 388 -12.41 1.91 15.95
CA TRP A 388 -11.61 1.16 14.98
C TRP A 388 -11.34 1.95 13.70
N ASP A 389 -12.32 2.68 13.20
CA ASP A 389 -12.16 3.59 12.07
C ASP A 389 -11.04 4.60 12.40
N ALA A 390 -11.13 5.35 13.50
CA ALA A 390 -10.09 6.30 13.92
C ALA A 390 -8.71 5.65 14.13
N LEU A 391 -8.67 4.53 14.85
CA LEU A 391 -7.46 3.80 15.20
C LEU A 391 -6.72 3.28 13.97
N THR A 392 -7.42 2.69 13.01
CA THR A 392 -6.79 2.19 11.78
C THR A 392 -6.19 3.31 10.93
N LEU A 393 -6.79 4.50 10.97
CA LEU A 393 -6.26 5.69 10.31
C LEU A 393 -4.99 6.21 11.00
N VAL A 394 -4.97 6.34 12.32
CA VAL A 394 -3.76 6.75 13.06
C VAL A 394 -2.65 5.72 12.88
N ALA A 395 -2.97 4.43 13.02
CA ALA A 395 -1.99 3.36 12.88
C ALA A 395 -1.41 3.28 11.47
N SER A 396 -2.20 3.62 10.43
CA SER A 396 -1.68 3.72 9.05
C SER A 396 -0.61 4.81 8.95
N HIS A 397 -0.86 5.99 9.50
CA HIS A 397 0.09 7.11 9.47
C HIS A 397 1.37 6.86 10.24
N THR A 398 1.25 6.25 11.42
CA THR A 398 2.40 5.98 12.28
C THR A 398 3.22 4.79 11.77
N GLY A 399 2.75 4.07 10.75
CA GLY A 399 3.38 2.86 10.24
C GLY A 399 3.17 1.64 11.13
N LEU A 400 2.21 1.70 12.07
CA LEU A 400 1.94 0.68 13.08
C LEU A 400 0.68 -0.14 12.84
N LEU A 401 -0.09 0.10 11.77
CA LEU A 401 -1.31 -0.67 11.48
C LEU A 401 -1.04 -2.17 11.35
N SER A 402 0.09 -2.54 10.75
CA SER A 402 0.51 -3.94 10.66
C SER A 402 0.78 -4.54 12.04
N ARG A 403 1.35 -3.78 12.98
CA ARG A 403 1.60 -4.23 14.36
C ARG A 403 0.30 -4.38 15.14
N VAL A 404 -0.64 -3.45 14.97
CA VAL A 404 -2.00 -3.56 15.50
C VAL A 404 -2.67 -4.84 14.98
N ALA A 405 -2.59 -5.10 13.67
CA ALA A 405 -3.20 -6.26 13.05
C ALA A 405 -2.63 -7.59 13.57
N TRP A 406 -1.31 -7.71 13.67
CA TRP A 406 -0.66 -8.93 14.19
C TRP A 406 -0.99 -9.16 15.66
N ARG A 407 -0.91 -8.12 16.51
CA ARG A 407 -1.32 -8.22 17.92
C ARG A 407 -2.78 -8.63 18.06
N ALA A 408 -3.66 -8.04 17.24
CA ALA A 408 -5.08 -8.39 17.23
C ALA A 408 -5.30 -9.85 16.82
N ARG A 409 -4.52 -10.35 15.86
CA ARG A 409 -4.61 -11.74 15.38
C ARG A 409 -4.14 -12.77 16.40
N GLU A 410 -3.16 -12.43 17.23
CA GLU A 410 -2.68 -13.27 18.33
C GLU A 410 -3.62 -13.27 19.55
N SER A 411 -4.56 -12.31 19.60
CA SER A 411 -5.53 -12.22 20.69
C SER A 411 -6.69 -13.20 20.50
N ALA A 412 -7.17 -13.77 21.61
CA ALA A 412 -8.41 -14.53 21.65
C ALA A 412 -9.65 -13.69 21.25
N ALA A 413 -9.54 -12.35 21.28
CA ALA A 413 -10.61 -11.43 20.93
C ALA A 413 -10.78 -11.20 19.41
N TRP A 414 -9.98 -11.85 18.55
CA TRP A 414 -10.01 -11.66 17.09
C TRP A 414 -11.42 -11.77 16.47
N GLU A 415 -12.22 -12.75 16.91
CA GLU A 415 -13.57 -12.97 16.40
C GLU A 415 -14.59 -11.91 16.86
N TRP A 416 -14.26 -11.16 17.92
CA TRP A 416 -15.11 -10.10 18.48
C TRP A 416 -14.88 -8.74 17.82
N ILE A 417 -13.80 -8.60 17.03
CA ILE A 417 -13.54 -7.38 16.27
C ILE A 417 -14.63 -7.22 15.20
N PRO A 418 -15.27 -6.05 15.08
CA PRO A 418 -16.27 -5.80 14.05
C PRO A 418 -15.78 -6.17 12.65
N ALA A 419 -16.62 -6.86 11.88
CA ALA A 419 -16.23 -7.45 10.59
C ALA A 419 -15.52 -6.47 9.61
N PRO A 420 -15.95 -5.18 9.46
CA PRO A 420 -15.23 -4.23 8.61
C PRO A 420 -13.80 -3.96 9.08
N ALA A 421 -13.61 -3.75 10.38
CA ALA A 421 -12.28 -3.53 10.97
C ALA A 421 -11.42 -4.78 10.86
N ARG A 422 -11.98 -5.96 11.16
CA ARG A 422 -11.28 -7.25 11.02
C ARG A 422 -10.79 -7.49 9.60
N SER A 423 -11.64 -7.27 8.59
CA SER A 423 -11.26 -7.36 7.17
C SER A 423 -10.09 -6.44 6.81
N ARG A 424 -10.07 -5.20 7.33
CA ARG A 424 -8.96 -4.27 7.15
C ARG A 424 -7.66 -4.78 7.78
N LEU A 425 -7.72 -5.41 8.95
CA LEU A 425 -6.56 -6.00 9.62
C LEU A 425 -6.06 -7.27 8.91
N GLU A 426 -6.97 -8.13 8.44
CA GLU A 426 -6.63 -9.32 7.63
C GLU A 426 -5.82 -8.96 6.40
N HIS A 427 -6.24 -7.91 5.69
CA HIS A 427 -5.49 -7.38 4.57
C HIS A 427 -4.05 -7.04 4.97
N GLU A 428 -3.86 -6.28 6.05
CA GLU A 428 -2.53 -5.84 6.46
C GLU A 428 -1.65 -7.03 6.91
N ILE A 429 -2.24 -8.07 7.50
CA ILE A 429 -1.55 -9.33 7.82
C ILE A 429 -1.11 -10.04 6.53
N GLN A 430 -1.96 -10.14 5.52
CA GLN A 430 -1.61 -10.79 4.26
C GLN A 430 -0.52 -10.03 3.51
N SER A 431 -0.62 -8.70 3.47
CA SER A 431 0.39 -7.82 2.87
C SER A 431 1.76 -7.98 3.54
N THR A 432 1.78 -8.10 4.87
CA THR A 432 3.02 -8.34 5.62
C THR A 432 3.57 -9.75 5.45
N ARG A 433 2.72 -10.77 5.42
CA ARG A 433 3.17 -12.15 5.09
C ARG A 433 3.84 -12.23 3.72
N PHE A 434 3.28 -11.54 2.71
CA PHE A 434 3.90 -11.46 1.40
C PHE A 434 5.27 -10.78 1.45
N ASN A 435 5.40 -9.71 2.23
CA ASN A 435 6.67 -9.05 2.51
C ASN A 435 7.67 -10.02 3.16
N ASP A 436 7.27 -10.74 4.21
CA ASP A 436 8.11 -11.71 4.92
C ASP A 436 8.60 -12.84 3.99
N ILE A 437 7.73 -13.38 3.13
CA ILE A 437 8.10 -14.39 2.12
C ILE A 437 9.13 -13.82 1.14
N THR A 438 8.91 -12.59 0.68
CA THR A 438 9.77 -11.90 -0.29
C THR A 438 11.18 -11.70 0.29
N PHE A 439 11.29 -11.16 1.49
CA PHE A 439 12.58 -10.93 2.16
C PHE A 439 13.23 -12.23 2.65
N GLY A 440 12.44 -13.21 3.08
CA GLY A 440 12.94 -14.54 3.39
C GLY A 440 13.55 -15.25 2.17
N PHE A 441 12.96 -15.07 0.99
CA PHE A 441 13.56 -15.52 -0.27
C PHE A 441 14.86 -14.76 -0.56
N GLU A 442 14.86 -13.44 -0.41
CA GLU A 442 16.04 -12.62 -0.66
C GLU A 442 17.23 -13.00 0.23
N LEU A 443 16.98 -13.22 1.52
CA LEU A 443 18.01 -13.67 2.46
C LEU A 443 18.60 -15.03 2.08
N ARG A 444 17.82 -15.95 1.50
CA ARG A 444 18.37 -17.23 0.99
C ARG A 444 19.29 -17.02 -0.21
N GLN A 445 18.95 -16.09 -1.09
CA GLN A 445 19.81 -15.73 -2.23
C GLN A 445 21.10 -15.07 -1.76
N LEU A 446 21.00 -14.12 -0.83
CA LEU A 446 22.14 -13.42 -0.24
C LEU A 446 23.04 -14.37 0.56
N LYS A 447 22.46 -15.31 1.32
CA LYS A 447 23.20 -16.37 2.03
C LYS A 447 24.11 -17.15 1.06
N THR A 448 23.60 -17.47 -0.12
CA THR A 448 24.38 -18.19 -1.14
C THR A 448 25.46 -17.30 -1.75
N ALA A 449 25.12 -16.04 -2.06
CA ALA A 449 26.05 -15.10 -2.69
C ALA A 449 27.22 -14.73 -1.77
N LEU A 450 26.95 -14.57 -0.48
CA LEU A 450 27.91 -14.09 0.52
C LEU A 450 28.61 -15.22 1.29
N ALA A 451 28.34 -16.49 0.96
CA ALA A 451 28.94 -17.64 1.64
C ALA A 451 30.48 -17.66 1.61
N ALA A 452 31.09 -17.07 0.57
CA ALA A 452 32.55 -17.00 0.40
C ALA A 452 33.19 -15.74 1.02
N VAL A 453 32.39 -14.86 1.64
CA VAL A 453 32.91 -13.69 2.33
C VAL A 453 33.37 -14.11 3.73
N ASP A 454 34.68 -14.16 3.93
CA ASP A 454 35.32 -14.46 5.21
C ASP A 454 35.40 -13.19 6.09
N ASP A 455 34.24 -12.63 6.43
CA ASP A 455 34.04 -11.47 7.32
C ASP A 455 32.57 -11.49 7.82
N PRO A 456 32.27 -11.05 9.05
CA PRO A 456 30.89 -11.00 9.52
C PRO A 456 30.03 -10.05 8.69
N VAL A 457 28.91 -10.56 8.16
CA VAL A 457 27.89 -9.75 7.48
C VAL A 457 26.74 -9.50 8.44
N VAL A 458 26.66 -8.29 8.99
CA VAL A 458 25.67 -7.95 10.02
C VAL A 458 24.40 -7.41 9.36
N LEU A 459 23.27 -8.04 9.60
CA LEU A 459 21.97 -7.50 9.21
C LEU A 459 21.61 -6.34 10.15
N LEU A 460 21.14 -5.25 9.56
CA LEU A 460 20.56 -4.12 10.29
C LEU A 460 19.03 -4.09 10.14
N LYS A 461 18.39 -3.30 11.02
CA LYS A 461 16.98 -2.87 11.07
C LYS A 461 15.97 -3.66 10.23
N GLY A 462 14.84 -4.03 10.82
CA GLY A 462 13.71 -4.59 10.08
C GLY A 462 13.99 -6.02 9.63
N VAL A 463 14.77 -6.22 8.56
CA VAL A 463 15.14 -7.55 8.07
C VAL A 463 15.96 -8.29 9.12
N ALA A 464 16.85 -7.59 9.84
CA ALA A 464 17.54 -8.17 11.00
C ALA A 464 16.57 -8.73 12.05
N TYR A 465 15.50 -8.01 12.36
CA TYR A 465 14.54 -8.41 13.40
C TYR A 465 13.70 -9.61 12.95
N LEU A 466 13.31 -9.64 11.67
CA LEU A 466 12.62 -10.76 11.05
C LEU A 466 13.51 -12.01 10.97
N ALA A 467 14.77 -11.85 10.53
CA ALA A 467 15.74 -12.95 10.43
C ALA A 467 16.09 -13.54 11.80
N ALA A 468 16.13 -12.71 12.83
CA ALA A 468 16.30 -13.14 14.22
C ALA A 468 15.01 -13.68 14.87
N ALA A 469 13.90 -13.77 14.13
CA ALA A 469 12.61 -14.25 14.59
C ALA A 469 12.11 -13.56 15.88
N MET A 470 12.37 -12.26 16.03
CA MET A 470 11.95 -11.53 17.24
C MET A 470 10.41 -11.53 17.34
N PRO A 471 9.81 -11.86 18.50
CA PRO A 471 8.35 -11.94 18.64
C PRO A 471 7.64 -10.66 18.25
N TRP A 472 8.22 -9.51 18.57
CA TRP A 472 7.68 -8.20 18.22
C TRP A 472 8.00 -7.74 16.79
N ALA A 473 8.73 -8.52 15.99
CA ALA A 473 8.95 -8.19 14.59
C ALA A 473 7.77 -8.63 13.68
N GLY A 474 6.81 -9.40 14.19
CA GLY A 474 5.64 -9.85 13.41
C GLY A 474 4.91 -8.67 12.72
N GLY A 475 4.76 -8.71 11.40
CA GLY A 475 4.15 -7.60 10.66
C GLY A 475 5.03 -6.36 10.46
N ARG A 476 6.30 -6.40 10.83
CA ARG A 476 7.25 -5.31 10.56
C ARG A 476 7.61 -5.30 9.07
N ARG A 477 6.94 -4.43 8.31
CA ARG A 477 7.24 -4.25 6.87
C ARG A 477 8.65 -3.72 6.63
N THR A 478 9.35 -4.31 5.66
CA THR A 478 10.70 -3.93 5.20
C THR A 478 10.67 -3.65 3.70
N ASN A 479 11.56 -2.78 3.21
CA ASN A 479 11.62 -2.40 1.79
C ASN A 479 12.99 -2.71 1.16
N ASP A 480 13.98 -2.93 2.00
CA ASP A 480 15.41 -2.95 1.78
C ASP A 480 16.06 -4.00 2.69
N VAL A 481 17.24 -4.46 2.30
CA VAL A 481 18.11 -5.27 3.16
C VAL A 481 19.35 -4.45 3.49
N ASP A 482 19.42 -3.94 4.71
CA ASP A 482 20.60 -3.24 5.22
C ASP A 482 21.65 -4.24 5.74
N LEU A 483 22.83 -4.21 5.13
CA LEU A 483 24.01 -4.99 5.53
C LEU A 483 25.08 -4.06 6.08
N LEU A 484 25.64 -4.36 7.25
CA LEU A 484 26.85 -3.75 7.78
C LEU A 484 28.03 -4.72 7.65
N VAL A 485 29.10 -4.25 7.00
CA VAL A 485 30.33 -5.02 6.77
C VAL A 485 31.55 -4.17 7.10
N SER A 486 32.69 -4.80 7.35
CA SER A 486 33.94 -4.06 7.56
C SER A 486 34.36 -3.33 6.28
N GLU A 487 35.02 -2.17 6.41
CA GLU A 487 35.56 -1.43 5.24
C GLU A 487 36.50 -2.32 4.39
N ALA A 488 37.22 -3.25 5.04
CA ALA A 488 38.11 -4.20 4.40
C ALA A 488 37.38 -5.31 3.60
N ALA A 489 36.16 -5.69 4.01
CA ALA A 489 35.34 -6.68 3.32
C ALA A 489 34.52 -6.08 2.16
N LEU A 490 34.33 -4.76 2.16
CA LEU A 490 33.47 -4.04 1.22
C LEU A 490 33.68 -4.42 -0.27
N PRO A 491 34.92 -4.49 -0.80
CA PRO A 491 35.13 -4.88 -2.20
C PRO A 491 34.72 -6.33 -2.50
N ARG A 492 34.90 -7.25 -1.53
CA ARG A 492 34.54 -8.67 -1.69
C ARG A 492 33.03 -8.85 -1.69
N VAL A 493 32.33 -8.16 -0.80
CA VAL A 493 30.87 -8.17 -0.69
C VAL A 493 30.24 -7.60 -1.96
N GLU A 494 30.70 -6.43 -2.42
CA GLU A 494 30.19 -5.83 -3.66
C GLU A 494 30.43 -6.74 -4.88
N ALA A 495 31.62 -7.34 -5.00
CA ALA A 495 31.92 -8.27 -6.09
C ALA A 495 31.03 -9.52 -6.05
N ALA A 496 30.74 -10.03 -4.85
CA ALA A 496 29.85 -11.18 -4.66
C ALA A 496 28.41 -10.85 -5.07
N LEU A 497 27.89 -9.68 -4.69
CA LEU A 497 26.56 -9.20 -5.09
C LEU A 497 26.47 -8.98 -6.61
N ARG A 498 27.46 -8.31 -7.21
CA ARG A 498 27.50 -8.10 -8.67
C ARG A 498 27.48 -9.41 -9.46
N ARG A 499 28.19 -10.44 -9.00
CA ARG A 499 28.23 -11.76 -9.64
C ARG A 499 26.85 -12.42 -9.77
N VAL A 500 25.94 -12.14 -8.84
CA VAL A 500 24.59 -12.70 -8.81
C VAL A 500 23.51 -11.72 -9.31
N GLY A 501 23.91 -10.62 -9.97
CA GLY A 501 22.99 -9.73 -10.69
C GLY A 501 22.48 -8.52 -9.90
N TYR A 502 23.12 -8.15 -8.79
CA TYR A 502 22.89 -6.84 -8.18
C TYR A 502 23.73 -5.76 -8.87
N ALA A 503 23.11 -4.63 -9.17
CA ALA A 503 23.77 -3.48 -9.76
C ALA A 503 23.21 -2.18 -9.16
N VAL A 504 23.97 -1.10 -9.30
CA VAL A 504 23.45 0.25 -9.04
C VAL A 504 22.38 0.60 -10.07
N ASP A 505 21.49 1.52 -9.72
CA ASP A 505 20.48 2.03 -10.66
C ASP A 505 21.16 2.67 -11.89
N ASP A 506 20.55 2.51 -13.06
CA ASP A 506 21.12 2.99 -14.33
C ASP A 506 21.22 4.53 -14.37
N ASP A 507 20.40 5.20 -13.55
CA ASP A 507 20.38 6.66 -13.39
C ASP A 507 21.57 7.20 -12.56
N LEU A 508 22.33 6.35 -11.86
CA LEU A 508 23.47 6.76 -11.05
C LEU A 508 24.77 6.76 -11.86
N SER A 509 25.40 7.93 -11.96
CA SER A 509 26.70 8.06 -12.62
C SER A 509 27.83 7.43 -11.79
N GLU A 510 28.96 7.16 -12.44
CA GLU A 510 30.17 6.72 -11.75
C GLU A 510 30.65 7.76 -10.71
N ALA A 511 30.43 9.05 -10.98
CA ALA A 511 30.72 10.13 -10.03
C ALA A 511 29.83 10.04 -8.79
N ASP A 512 28.57 9.63 -8.95
CA ASP A 512 27.65 9.42 -7.84
C ASP A 512 28.10 8.24 -6.99
N CYS A 513 28.50 7.13 -7.61
CA CYS A 513 29.05 5.97 -6.90
C CYS A 513 30.30 6.35 -6.08
N ARG A 514 31.21 7.17 -6.63
CA ARG A 514 32.36 7.71 -5.89
C ARG A 514 31.95 8.61 -4.74
N TYR A 515 30.91 9.41 -4.91
CA TYR A 515 30.38 10.26 -3.85
C TYR A 515 29.90 9.45 -2.64
N TYR A 516 29.14 8.37 -2.87
CA TYR A 516 28.67 7.47 -1.81
C TYR A 516 29.84 6.94 -0.98
N ARG A 517 30.84 6.35 -1.65
CA ARG A 517 32.03 5.79 -0.99
C ARG A 517 32.84 6.82 -0.20
N ARG A 518 32.94 8.05 -0.70
CA ARG A 518 33.81 9.07 -0.11
C ARG A 518 33.16 9.79 1.08
N TRP A 519 31.84 9.98 1.05
CA TRP A 519 31.17 10.93 1.94
C TRP A 519 30.01 10.36 2.75
N LEU A 520 29.42 9.25 2.29
CA LEU A 520 28.32 8.58 2.96
C LEU A 520 28.83 7.41 3.80
N HIS A 521 27.92 6.58 4.27
CA HIS A 521 28.17 5.47 5.18
C HIS A 521 27.89 4.10 4.56
N GLU A 522 27.42 4.13 3.32
CA GLU A 522 26.94 3.02 2.52
C GLU A 522 27.38 3.20 1.06
N LEU A 523 27.39 2.10 0.32
CA LEU A 523 27.52 2.13 -1.14
C LEU A 523 26.27 2.74 -1.78
N ALA A 524 26.38 3.09 -3.07
CA ALA A 524 25.20 3.38 -3.84
C ALA A 524 24.23 2.18 -3.80
N PRO A 525 22.92 2.39 -3.60
CA PRO A 525 21.96 1.30 -3.41
C PRO A 525 22.02 0.28 -4.54
N LEU A 526 22.06 -1.01 -4.18
CA LEU A 526 22.17 -2.11 -5.13
C LEU A 526 20.83 -2.82 -5.28
N LYS A 527 20.35 -2.97 -6.53
CA LYS A 527 19.10 -3.69 -6.82
C LYS A 527 19.38 -4.92 -7.66
N HIS A 528 18.69 -6.02 -7.36
CA HIS A 528 18.73 -7.19 -8.22
C HIS A 528 17.92 -6.95 -9.50
N ALA A 529 18.51 -7.21 -10.68
CA ALA A 529 17.94 -6.90 -11.99
C ALA A 529 16.48 -7.36 -12.18
N TYR A 530 16.13 -8.55 -11.68
CA TYR A 530 14.79 -9.13 -11.82
C TYR A 530 13.89 -8.98 -10.58
N ARG A 531 14.48 -9.04 -9.38
CA ARG A 531 13.72 -9.11 -8.12
C ARG A 531 13.39 -7.73 -7.58
N ARG A 532 14.19 -6.72 -7.98
CA ARG A 532 14.02 -5.30 -7.63
C ARG A 532 14.03 -5.02 -6.13
N ILE A 533 14.53 -5.95 -5.32
CA ILE A 533 14.81 -5.72 -3.90
C ILE A 533 16.13 -4.98 -3.80
N GLU A 534 16.12 -3.92 -2.99
CA GLU A 534 17.27 -3.07 -2.69
C GLU A 534 18.08 -3.67 -1.56
N VAL A 535 19.40 -3.63 -1.69
CA VAL A 535 20.37 -4.08 -0.71
C VAL A 535 21.35 -2.92 -0.49
N ASP A 536 21.32 -2.38 0.72
CA ASP A 536 22.19 -1.28 1.12
C ASP A 536 23.37 -1.85 1.91
N VAL A 537 24.57 -1.60 1.40
CA VAL A 537 25.81 -2.11 1.98
C VAL A 537 26.50 -0.99 2.72
N HIS A 538 26.23 -0.93 4.02
CA HIS A 538 26.82 -0.05 5.01
C HIS A 538 28.23 -0.53 5.39
N PHE A 539 29.12 0.42 5.56
CA PHE A 539 30.45 0.20 6.16
C PHE A 539 30.67 1.09 7.40
N ARG A 540 29.71 1.99 7.69
CA ARG A 540 29.62 2.81 8.91
C ARG A 540 28.15 3.01 9.29
N LEU A 541 27.89 3.50 10.49
CA LEU A 541 26.53 3.88 10.92
C LEU A 541 26.20 5.37 10.72
N LEU A 542 27.21 6.19 10.42
CA LEU A 542 27.06 7.62 10.17
C LEU A 542 27.93 8.00 8.97
N PRO A 543 27.45 8.90 8.07
CA PRO A 543 28.21 9.36 6.92
C PRO A 543 29.63 9.75 7.28
N ILE A 544 30.64 9.42 6.46
CA ILE A 544 32.05 9.86 6.70
C ILE A 544 32.13 11.38 6.92
N SER A 545 31.23 12.14 6.28
CA SER A 545 31.14 13.59 6.43
C SER A 545 30.62 14.09 7.79
N ASP A 546 30.03 13.22 8.63
CA ASP A 546 29.61 13.57 9.98
C ASP A 546 30.83 13.64 10.93
N PRO A 547 31.01 14.72 11.74
CA PRO A 547 32.12 14.88 12.67
C PRO A 547 32.18 13.80 13.74
N ARG A 548 31.07 13.10 13.98
CA ARG A 548 30.95 12.01 14.93
C ARG A 548 30.89 10.65 14.24
N SER A 549 31.24 10.59 12.96
CA SER A 549 31.40 9.31 12.26
C SER A 549 32.55 8.51 12.86
N PHE A 550 32.37 7.20 12.93
CA PHE A 550 33.32 6.25 13.50
C PHE A 550 33.36 4.97 12.65
N VAL A 551 34.44 4.21 12.76
CA VAL A 551 34.56 2.88 12.14
C VAL A 551 33.73 1.86 12.92
N ALA A 552 33.06 0.95 12.22
CA ALA A 552 32.09 0.04 12.84
C ALA A 552 32.70 -1.29 13.35
N ASP A 553 34.02 -1.47 13.28
CA ASP A 553 34.71 -2.74 13.56
C ASP A 553 34.35 -3.34 14.93
N GLU A 554 34.28 -2.52 15.98
CA GLU A 554 33.91 -3.00 17.33
C GLU A 554 32.46 -3.50 17.38
N LEU A 555 31.54 -2.81 16.70
CA LEU A 555 30.12 -3.21 16.63
C LEU A 555 29.97 -4.54 15.87
N ILE A 556 30.74 -4.69 14.79
CA ILE A 556 30.77 -5.92 13.98
C ILE A 556 31.36 -7.07 14.80
N ALA A 557 32.47 -6.84 15.51
CA ALA A 557 33.10 -7.85 16.36
C ALA A 557 32.19 -8.32 17.51
N ARG A 558 31.36 -7.43 18.05
CA ARG A 558 30.36 -7.73 19.10
C ARG A 558 29.06 -8.32 18.57
N SER A 559 28.86 -8.37 17.25
CA SER A 559 27.63 -8.88 16.66
C SER A 559 27.42 -10.36 16.99
N ILE A 560 26.16 -10.74 17.10
CA ILE A 560 25.72 -12.09 17.45
C ILE A 560 25.40 -12.83 16.17
N ARG A 561 26.05 -13.96 15.93
CA ARG A 561 25.81 -14.78 14.73
C ARG A 561 24.42 -15.43 14.79
N LEU A 562 23.66 -15.33 13.70
CA LEU A 562 22.36 -15.98 13.59
C LEU A 562 22.55 -17.48 13.26
N PRO A 563 21.66 -18.37 13.77
CA PRO A 563 21.73 -19.80 13.52
C PRO A 563 21.62 -20.13 12.04
N ASP A 564 22.32 -21.18 11.61
CA ASP A 564 22.28 -21.71 10.24
C ASP A 564 22.43 -20.64 9.16
N SER A 565 23.20 -19.58 9.44
CA SER A 565 23.29 -18.38 8.61
C SER A 565 24.70 -17.79 8.57
N PRO A 566 25.12 -17.18 7.45
CA PRO A 566 26.32 -16.35 7.39
C PRO A 566 26.09 -14.97 8.02
N PHE A 567 24.85 -14.63 8.35
CA PHE A 567 24.49 -13.33 8.89
C PHE A 567 24.66 -13.27 10.41
N SER A 568 25.03 -12.08 10.88
CA SER A 568 24.98 -11.69 12.29
C SER A 568 23.95 -10.59 12.51
N ILE A 569 23.66 -10.26 13.77
CA ILE A 569 22.87 -9.11 14.18
C ILE A 569 23.63 -8.34 15.26
N LEU A 570 23.48 -7.01 15.31
CA LEU A 570 24.06 -6.23 16.41
C LEU A 570 23.58 -6.72 17.78
N ASP A 571 24.47 -6.65 18.77
CA ASP A 571 24.09 -6.83 20.18
C ASP A 571 23.01 -5.84 20.58
N ARG A 572 22.23 -6.16 21.62
CA ARG A 572 21.01 -5.40 21.97
C ARG A 572 21.26 -3.91 22.18
N VAL A 573 22.36 -3.53 22.84
CA VAL A 573 22.69 -2.13 23.13
C VAL A 573 23.08 -1.41 21.84
N ASP A 574 23.96 -2.03 21.04
CA ASP A 574 24.39 -1.46 19.76
C ASP A 574 23.25 -1.43 18.73
N ARG A 575 22.27 -2.34 18.82
CA ARG A 575 21.05 -2.36 17.99
C ARG A 575 20.12 -1.18 18.32
N VAL A 576 19.95 -0.84 19.60
CA VAL A 576 19.23 0.36 20.05
C VAL A 576 19.98 1.63 19.62
N LEU A 577 21.30 1.67 19.81
CA LEU A 577 22.15 2.78 19.39
C LEU A 577 22.00 3.02 17.87
N HIS A 578 22.15 1.98 17.05
CA HIS A 578 21.97 2.04 15.61
C HIS A 578 20.59 2.59 15.23
N SER A 579 19.51 2.03 15.77
CA SER A 579 18.14 2.46 15.43
C SER A 579 17.87 3.91 15.83
N ALA A 580 18.37 4.34 16.99
CA ALA A 580 18.26 5.72 17.45
C ALA A 580 19.06 6.69 16.56
N LEU A 581 20.28 6.32 16.15
CA LEU A 581 21.08 7.13 15.23
C LEU A 581 20.45 7.23 13.85
N ASN A 582 19.95 6.12 13.32
CA ASN A 582 19.26 6.08 12.04
C ASN A 582 18.09 7.06 12.07
N LEU A 583 17.23 7.02 13.08
CA LEU A 583 16.12 7.97 13.18
C LEU A 583 16.58 9.43 13.41
N ALA A 584 17.59 9.64 14.25
CA ALA A 584 18.02 11.00 14.63
C ALA A 584 18.81 11.74 13.54
N ARG A 585 19.51 11.03 12.64
CA ARG A 585 20.48 11.62 11.70
C ARG A 585 20.17 11.38 10.24
N THR A 586 19.66 10.20 9.89
CA THR A 586 19.43 9.79 8.50
C THR A 586 17.95 9.51 8.19
N GLY A 587 17.09 9.53 9.21
CA GLY A 587 15.75 8.95 9.14
C GLY A 587 14.64 9.91 8.71
N GLU A 588 13.65 9.34 8.02
CA GLU A 588 12.41 10.02 7.66
C GLU A 588 11.46 10.15 8.86
N PHE A 589 11.38 11.35 9.44
CA PHE A 589 10.48 11.62 10.58
C PHE A 589 8.99 11.42 10.28
N GLN A 590 8.61 11.27 9.00
CA GLN A 590 7.24 10.90 8.62
C GLN A 590 6.80 9.57 9.23
N ARG A 591 7.74 8.62 9.43
CA ARG A 591 7.48 7.28 9.97
C ARG A 591 8.16 7.06 11.33
N ALA A 592 8.49 8.14 12.05
CA ALA A 592 9.22 8.09 13.31
C ALA A 592 8.59 7.15 14.35
N PHE A 593 7.26 7.08 14.43
CA PHE A 593 6.56 6.21 15.38
C PHE A 593 6.91 4.73 15.24
N ARG A 594 7.01 4.22 14.00
CA ARG A 594 7.42 2.85 13.75
C ARG A 594 8.82 2.59 14.29
N ASP A 595 9.76 3.47 14.00
CA ASP A 595 11.16 3.31 14.38
C ASP A 595 11.35 3.52 15.91
N LEU A 596 10.59 4.44 16.53
CA LEU A 596 10.53 4.59 18.00
C LEU A 596 9.90 3.36 18.67
N TRP A 597 8.89 2.76 18.05
CA TRP A 597 8.26 1.54 18.56
C TRP A 597 9.22 0.35 18.51
N ASP A 598 9.98 0.20 17.42
CA ASP A 598 11.07 -0.79 17.34
C ASP A 598 12.07 -0.58 18.49
N ILE A 599 12.48 0.67 18.78
CA ILE A 599 13.36 1.01 19.90
C ILE A 599 12.74 0.61 21.25
N SER A 600 11.48 0.95 21.49
CA SER A 600 10.78 0.57 22.73
C SER A 600 10.70 -0.95 22.90
N CYS A 601 10.36 -1.69 21.84
CA CYS A 601 10.33 -3.15 21.89
C CYS A 601 11.72 -3.74 22.17
N MET A 602 12.77 -3.23 21.53
CA MET A 602 14.15 -3.69 21.80
C MET A 602 14.55 -3.45 23.25
N ILE A 603 14.09 -2.38 23.90
CA ILE A 603 14.43 -2.09 25.31
C ILE A 603 13.58 -2.93 26.28
N GLU A 604 12.28 -3.03 26.03
CA GLU A 604 11.32 -3.59 26.99
C GLU A 604 11.12 -5.11 26.85
N GLN A 605 11.44 -5.70 25.68
CA GLN A 605 11.13 -7.10 25.37
C GLN A 605 12.41 -7.91 25.11
N PRO A 606 13.02 -8.50 26.15
CA PRO A 606 14.13 -9.42 25.99
C PRO A 606 13.74 -10.56 25.06
N CYS A 607 14.62 -10.92 24.14
CA CYS A 607 14.38 -11.96 23.15
C CYS A 607 15.47 -13.02 23.27
N ASP A 608 15.10 -14.29 23.33
CA ASP A 608 16.06 -15.37 23.20
C ASP A 608 16.42 -15.53 21.71
N LEU A 609 17.68 -15.25 21.37
CA LEU A 609 18.20 -15.50 20.03
C LEU A 609 18.48 -17.00 19.93
N ALA A 610 17.41 -17.78 19.68
CA ALA A 610 17.45 -19.24 19.66
C ALA A 610 18.65 -19.75 18.84
N GLY A 611 19.61 -20.42 19.47
CA GLY A 611 20.75 -21.04 18.78
C GLY A 611 21.98 -20.17 18.54
N ALA A 612 22.03 -18.93 19.04
CA ALA A 612 23.30 -18.20 19.13
C ALA A 612 24.26 -18.99 20.03
N GLN A 613 25.45 -19.35 19.51
CA GLN A 613 26.44 -20.08 20.30
C GLN A 613 26.70 -19.31 21.60
N SER A 614 26.53 -20.03 22.70
CA SER A 614 26.65 -19.58 24.09
C SER A 614 28.00 -18.94 24.37
N GLY A 615 28.10 -17.63 24.10
CA GLY A 615 29.03 -16.71 24.71
C GLY A 615 28.30 -15.87 25.76
N GLU A 616 29.04 -15.31 26.71
CA GLU A 616 28.63 -14.67 27.98
C GLU A 616 27.56 -13.54 27.93
N ARG A 617 26.94 -13.25 26.78
CA ARG A 617 25.95 -12.17 26.61
C ARG A 617 24.62 -12.71 26.07
N SER A 618 23.69 -12.98 26.98
CA SER A 618 22.32 -13.35 26.64
C SER A 618 21.46 -12.11 26.35
N ASP A 619 20.72 -12.10 25.24
CA ASP A 619 19.73 -11.05 24.87
C ASP A 619 18.44 -11.14 25.75
N THR A 620 18.42 -12.09 26.71
CA THR A 620 17.33 -12.30 27.69
C THR A 620 17.45 -11.46 28.98
N ALA A 621 18.61 -10.86 29.25
CA ALA A 621 18.81 -10.02 30.44
C ALA A 621 17.99 -8.71 30.36
N PRO A 622 17.74 -8.04 31.51
CA PRO A 622 17.26 -6.66 31.50
C PRO A 622 18.17 -5.76 30.64
N PHE A 623 17.60 -4.73 30.02
CA PHE A 623 18.36 -3.85 29.14
C PHE A 623 19.48 -3.13 29.91
N ASP A 624 20.71 -3.21 29.41
CA ASP A 624 21.89 -2.62 30.05
C ASP A 624 22.01 -1.13 29.74
N TRP A 625 21.39 -0.32 30.59
CA TRP A 625 21.44 1.13 30.50
C TRP A 625 22.86 1.70 30.72
N GLN A 626 23.69 1.06 31.55
CA GLN A 626 25.04 1.56 31.86
C GLN A 626 25.96 1.37 30.65
N GLU A 627 25.85 0.23 29.98
CA GLU A 627 26.55 -0.01 28.73
C GLU A 627 26.11 0.98 27.65
N LEU A 628 24.80 1.27 27.52
CA LEU A 628 24.35 2.29 26.55
C LEU A 628 24.95 3.68 26.85
N ILE A 629 25.00 4.09 28.11
CA ILE A 629 25.61 5.36 28.52
C ILE A 629 27.11 5.36 28.18
N ARG A 630 27.83 4.29 28.55
CA ARG A 630 29.26 4.14 28.25
C ARG A 630 29.52 4.27 26.74
N ARG A 631 28.80 3.50 25.93
CA ARG A 631 28.92 3.49 24.45
C ARG A 631 28.62 4.86 23.84
N THR A 632 27.53 5.49 24.28
CA THR A 632 27.16 6.82 23.76
C THR A 632 28.14 7.91 24.17
N CYS A 633 28.78 7.81 25.34
CA CYS A 633 29.87 8.70 25.76
C CYS A 633 31.13 8.48 24.91
N GLU A 634 31.56 7.24 24.74
CA GLU A 634 32.75 6.88 23.95
C GLU A 634 32.64 7.34 22.50
N LEU A 635 31.47 7.11 21.88
CA LEU A 635 31.21 7.51 20.50
C LEU A 635 30.76 8.97 20.36
N GLN A 636 30.60 9.70 21.47
CA GLN A 636 30.10 11.09 21.52
C GLN A 636 28.68 11.26 20.93
N LEU A 637 27.83 10.24 21.10
CA LEU A 637 26.46 10.15 20.59
C LEU A 637 25.37 10.33 21.64
N GLY A 638 25.72 10.77 22.86
CA GLY A 638 24.76 10.93 23.97
C GLY A 638 23.54 11.78 23.62
N MET A 639 23.74 12.99 23.06
CA MET A 639 22.63 13.90 22.72
C MET A 639 21.61 13.32 21.71
N PRO A 640 22.00 12.82 20.51
CA PRO A 640 21.03 12.28 19.55
C PRO A 640 20.27 11.06 20.12
N VAL A 641 20.94 10.18 20.87
CA VAL A 641 20.29 9.02 21.49
C VAL A 641 19.32 9.46 22.59
N ALA A 642 19.73 10.42 23.44
CA ALA A 642 18.87 11.00 24.47
C ALA A 642 17.59 11.66 23.90
N CYS A 643 17.68 12.33 22.75
CA CYS A 643 16.51 12.86 22.05
C CYS A 643 15.52 11.76 21.67
N MET A 644 15.99 10.66 21.08
CA MET A 644 15.12 9.57 20.62
C MET A 644 14.47 8.83 21.78
N LEU A 645 15.24 8.54 22.83
CA LEU A 645 14.68 7.92 24.04
C LEU A 645 13.69 8.86 24.74
N SER A 646 13.97 10.16 24.78
CA SER A 646 13.02 11.14 25.35
C SER A 646 11.72 11.24 24.55
N LEU A 647 11.78 11.10 23.22
CA LEU A 647 10.59 10.99 22.37
C LEU A 647 9.84 9.68 22.63
N ALA A 648 10.53 8.55 22.76
CA ALA A 648 9.90 7.28 23.09
C ALA A 648 9.25 7.31 24.49
N MET A 649 9.88 7.95 25.48
CA MET A 649 9.28 8.19 26.80
C MET A 649 8.02 9.04 26.71
N GLU A 650 8.06 10.14 25.93
CA GLU A 650 6.92 11.06 25.82
C GLU A 650 5.77 10.47 25.00
N LEU A 651 6.08 9.88 23.84
CA LEU A 651 5.10 9.50 22.83
C LEU A 651 4.66 8.06 22.97
N LEU A 652 5.53 7.16 23.41
CA LEU A 652 5.23 5.73 23.50
C LEU A 652 5.19 5.23 24.95
N GLN A 653 5.43 6.09 25.93
CA GLN A 653 5.48 5.74 27.34
C GLN A 653 6.54 4.66 27.64
N LEU A 654 7.70 4.77 26.98
CA LEU A 654 8.87 3.92 27.25
C LEU A 654 9.31 4.03 28.72
N ASP A 655 9.53 2.90 29.36
CA ASP A 655 10.11 2.82 30.70
C ASP A 655 11.64 3.00 30.66
N CYS A 656 12.08 4.26 30.60
CA CYS A 656 13.49 4.66 30.62
C CYS A 656 13.75 5.53 31.86
N PRO A 657 14.74 5.20 32.72
CA PRO A 657 15.09 6.04 33.86
C PRO A 657 15.53 7.43 33.41
N ALA A 658 15.10 8.48 34.12
CA ALA A 658 15.40 9.86 33.75
C ALA A 658 16.90 10.18 33.85
N GLU A 659 17.58 9.51 34.78
CA GLU A 659 19.02 9.62 35.04
C GLU A 659 19.85 9.21 33.81
N VAL A 660 19.35 8.26 33.01
CA VAL A 660 20.00 7.83 31.77
C VAL A 660 20.05 8.99 30.77
N ILE A 661 18.94 9.72 30.61
CA ILE A 661 18.87 10.90 29.73
C ILE A 661 19.79 12.00 30.26
N GLU A 662 19.84 12.19 31.58
CA GLU A 662 20.69 13.20 32.22
C GLU A 662 22.16 12.95 31.99
N GLN A 663 22.60 11.70 32.15
CA GLN A 663 24.01 11.31 31.94
C GLN A 663 24.42 11.42 30.47
N MET A 664 23.56 11.06 29.51
CA MET A 664 23.88 11.16 28.08
C MET A 664 23.81 12.58 27.53
N SER A 665 22.88 13.42 28.02
CA SER A 665 22.64 14.76 27.47
C SER A 665 23.29 15.89 28.27
N GLY A 666 23.74 15.62 29.50
CA GLY A 666 24.31 16.62 30.41
C GLY A 666 23.28 17.56 31.03
N GLY A 667 21.99 17.22 31.00
CA GLY A 667 20.93 18.03 31.61
C GLY A 667 19.61 17.28 31.76
N SER A 668 18.69 17.84 32.54
CA SER A 668 17.39 17.20 32.82
C SER A 668 16.57 16.96 31.55
N VAL A 669 15.71 15.93 31.60
CA VAL A 669 14.74 15.62 30.53
C VAL A 669 13.93 16.86 30.15
N GLN A 670 13.49 17.67 31.12
CA GLN A 670 12.72 18.89 30.86
C GLN A 670 13.55 19.95 30.14
N ARG A 671 14.86 20.06 30.44
CA ARG A 671 15.76 20.96 29.71
C ARG A 671 15.94 20.52 28.28
N LEU A 672 16.10 19.22 28.03
CA LEU A 672 16.17 18.64 26.68
C LEU A 672 14.89 18.91 25.89
N ARG A 673 13.71 18.67 26.47
CA ARG A 673 12.40 18.90 25.84
C ARG A 673 12.12 20.37 25.49
N ARG A 674 12.82 21.31 26.12
CA ARG A 674 12.74 22.74 25.81
C ARG A 674 13.60 23.14 24.61
N GLN A 675 14.56 22.31 24.19
CA GLN A 675 15.41 22.60 23.05
C GLN A 675 14.60 22.66 21.76
N TRP A 676 15.00 23.57 20.86
CA TRP A 676 14.34 23.76 19.58
C TRP A 676 14.34 22.48 18.74
N ILE A 677 15.48 21.78 18.65
CA ILE A 677 15.60 20.57 17.84
C ILE A 677 14.64 19.46 18.30
N TYR A 678 14.54 19.25 19.61
CA TYR A 678 13.61 18.27 20.18
C TYR A 678 12.15 18.61 19.85
N ARG A 679 11.77 19.88 20.02
CA ARG A 679 10.41 20.34 19.69
C ARG A 679 10.07 20.15 18.22
N THR A 680 11.03 20.38 17.33
CA THR A 680 10.89 20.13 15.89
C THR A 680 10.73 18.63 15.61
N MET A 681 11.57 17.77 16.18
CA MET A 681 11.47 16.31 16.08
C MET A 681 10.11 15.79 16.55
N ARG A 682 9.65 16.24 17.71
CA ARG A 682 8.34 15.91 18.29
C ARG A 682 7.19 16.31 17.37
N VAL A 683 7.21 17.53 16.84
CA VAL A 683 6.18 18.03 15.92
C VAL A 683 6.17 17.26 14.60
N ALA A 684 7.34 16.86 14.10
CA ALA A 684 7.45 16.07 12.88
C ALA A 684 6.93 14.63 13.06
N ALA A 685 7.25 14.02 14.20
CA ALA A 685 6.85 12.65 14.54
C ALA A 685 5.33 12.51 14.71
N ILE A 686 4.66 13.46 15.38
CA ILE A 686 3.23 13.39 15.67
C ILE A 686 2.40 13.67 14.39
N PRO A 687 1.56 12.72 13.94
CA PRO A 687 0.57 12.98 12.90
C PRO A 687 -0.38 14.12 13.34
N ALA A 688 -0.60 15.13 12.50
CA ALA A 688 -1.26 16.36 12.94
C ALA A 688 -2.48 16.75 12.08
N GLY A 689 -3.66 16.68 12.69
CA GLY A 689 -4.95 17.04 12.10
C GLY A 689 -5.53 15.94 11.20
N PRO A 690 -6.83 16.02 10.85
CA PRO A 690 -7.53 14.98 10.09
C PRO A 690 -6.99 14.78 8.67
N ASP A 691 -6.32 15.80 8.15
CA ASP A 691 -5.75 15.79 6.80
C ASP A 691 -4.21 15.72 6.80
N PHE A 692 -3.57 15.65 7.98
CA PHE A 692 -2.12 15.49 8.15
C PHE A 692 -1.26 16.57 7.46
N ARG A 693 -1.87 17.74 7.25
CA ARG A 693 -1.35 18.91 6.53
C ARG A 693 -1.06 20.10 7.43
N SER A 694 -0.85 19.86 8.71
CA SER A 694 -0.40 20.91 9.61
C SER A 694 0.83 21.60 9.01
N ARG A 695 0.68 22.89 8.65
CA ARG A 695 1.80 23.70 8.13
C ARG A 695 3.00 23.65 9.07
N LYS A 696 2.73 23.60 10.37
CA LYS A 696 3.73 23.43 11.43
C LYS A 696 4.47 22.09 11.31
N ARG A 697 3.76 20.98 11.06
CA ARG A 697 4.37 19.66 10.83
C ARG A 697 5.14 19.61 9.52
N CYS A 698 4.59 20.14 8.43
CA CYS A 698 5.29 20.20 7.15
C CYS A 698 6.59 21.01 7.26
N PHE A 699 6.55 22.15 7.95
CA PHE A 699 7.75 22.94 8.23
C PHE A 699 8.74 22.19 9.12
N ALA A 700 8.27 21.43 10.12
CA ALA A 700 9.14 20.61 10.95
C ALA A 700 9.81 19.47 10.18
N LEU A 701 9.06 18.75 9.33
CA LEU A 701 9.59 17.72 8.43
C LEU A 701 10.64 18.32 7.48
N TRP A 702 10.29 19.42 6.80
CA TRP A 702 11.23 20.15 5.94
C TRP A 702 12.48 20.59 6.73
N SER A 703 12.31 21.12 7.94
CA SER A 703 13.43 21.55 8.78
C SER A 703 14.35 20.38 9.11
N LEU A 704 13.81 19.19 9.42
CA LEU A 704 14.60 18.00 9.74
C LEU A 704 15.30 17.42 8.50
N GLU A 705 14.64 17.38 7.34
CA GLU A 705 15.28 17.02 6.06
C GLU A 705 16.45 17.97 5.72
N HIS A 706 16.32 19.24 6.11
CA HIS A 706 17.34 20.27 5.83
C HIS A 706 18.33 20.48 6.97
N TYR A 707 18.15 19.81 8.11
CA TYR A 707 19.03 19.86 9.28
C TYR A 707 20.13 18.81 9.18
N PRO A 708 21.35 19.19 8.73
CA PRO A 708 22.53 18.46 9.18
C PRO A 708 23.66 19.38 9.63
N LEU A 709 24.17 19.11 10.83
CA LEU A 709 25.60 19.26 11.09
C LEU A 709 26.31 18.09 10.38
N PRO A 710 27.24 18.28 9.42
CA PRO A 710 27.68 19.49 8.73
C PRO A 710 27.64 19.32 7.20
N LYS A 711 26.70 20.01 6.56
CA LYS A 711 26.81 20.34 5.14
C LYS A 711 28.14 21.06 4.81
N MET A 712 28.79 21.77 5.73
CA MET A 712 29.94 22.63 5.39
C MET A 712 31.18 21.91 4.81
N ARG A 713 31.51 20.67 5.23
CA ARG A 713 32.66 19.95 4.65
C ARG A 713 32.40 19.44 3.23
N THR A 714 31.16 19.06 2.93
CA THR A 714 30.76 18.64 1.58
C THR A 714 30.52 19.84 0.66
N TRP A 715 30.22 21.04 1.17
CA TRP A 715 30.01 22.27 0.36
C TRP A 715 31.22 22.68 -0.50
N LEU A 716 32.44 22.28 -0.15
CA LEU A 716 33.66 22.66 -0.89
C LEU A 716 34.15 21.57 -1.86
N ASP A 717 33.48 20.40 -1.91
CA ASP A 717 33.83 19.34 -2.87
C ASP A 717 33.12 19.58 -4.22
N PRO A 718 33.83 19.66 -5.35
CA PRO A 718 33.22 19.75 -6.69
C PRO A 718 32.15 18.68 -6.98
N LEU A 719 32.27 17.48 -6.39
CA LEU A 719 31.32 16.36 -6.56
C LEU A 719 29.94 16.61 -5.92
N THR A 720 29.79 17.60 -5.02
CA THR A 720 28.51 17.92 -4.37
C THR A 720 27.75 19.04 -5.08
N TRP A 721 28.45 19.87 -5.85
CA TRP A 721 27.87 20.98 -6.60
C TRP A 721 27.02 20.49 -7.78
N THR A 722 27.48 19.45 -8.48
CA THR A 722 26.73 18.80 -9.56
C THR A 722 25.43 18.15 -9.05
N LYS A 723 25.47 17.48 -7.89
CA LYS A 723 24.27 16.90 -7.28
C LYS A 723 23.26 17.94 -6.80
N ARG A 724 23.70 19.08 -6.26
CA ARG A 724 22.77 20.14 -5.82
C ARG A 724 22.01 20.81 -6.96
N ILE A 725 22.64 20.92 -8.13
CA ILE A 725 22.00 21.48 -9.32
C ILE A 725 21.05 20.44 -9.94
N ALA A 726 21.33 19.13 -9.81
CA ALA A 726 20.42 18.06 -10.23
C ALA A 726 19.20 17.91 -9.29
N PHE A 727 19.39 17.91 -7.96
CA PHE A 727 18.29 17.93 -6.97
C PHE A 727 17.41 19.19 -7.02
N THR A 728 17.86 20.25 -7.71
CA THR A 728 17.04 21.46 -7.96
C THR A 728 16.42 21.48 -9.36
N LYS A 729 16.79 20.53 -10.25
CA LYS A 729 16.29 20.45 -11.63
C LYS A 729 15.36 19.27 -11.89
N ASP A 730 15.55 18.14 -11.22
CA ASP A 730 14.64 17.01 -11.32
C ASP A 730 13.85 16.83 -10.03
N ASP A 731 12.67 17.45 -10.03
CA ASP A 731 11.41 16.96 -9.44
C ASP A 731 10.30 18.01 -9.68
#